data_AF-A0A1J3JH12-F1
#
_entry.id   AF-A0A1J3JH12-F1
#
_cell.length_a   1.000
_cell.length_b   1.000
_cell.length_c   1.000
_cell.angle_alpha   90.00
_cell.angle_beta   90.00
_cell.angle_gamma   90.00
#
_symmetry.space_group_name_H-M   'P 1'
#
loop_
_entity.id
_entity.type
_entity.pdbx_description
1 polymer ?
#
loop_
_entity_poly.entity_id
_entity_poly.type
_entity_poly.pdbx_seq_one_letter_code
_entity_poly.pdbx_strand_id
1 'polypeptide(L)'
;MVRPKAPAKKQQKKAIDFKKIKRKLGRKLPPPKNATNTEIKSKAIILPEQSVGAEKSGIATSKKGLTLKELLQQTSHHNPKVRKDALLGIKDLFKHYPAEMQSHKYAIIQKLRERVTDDDKLVRDAFYKLFEADVFPACIEDNLGPMVSLLMPYIFSAMADSSIDVRLMAFKFFHLVVKNYPPTFSLYAEKILENYTDIIQKNHFYVQDKSKLKVALSGLEHCLSLLPCDESDTESQKKGHLQKETLLAYEQDVAEESVRFAHVSEKLKEIVGVLINCFQDFIPLIRARGGLDEASFDCINHILCGVRYAIKFSNRMHIPILDQETASMLLKKLLGSFPLNPENNLSGKVAEWYFILNSVLTEIFLEVSGWSLLPWDISCRYLKFIDNTLRGKFTRSIGESIHKKTLLALVPFVPKLILRVEDREWRDNFMQAFTIITLSDCEPESPLKLALRIPVRVFISVVRDLIIPNGDILYLNDPTVNNDQLAWVDELPSLLTKLGNKHLVSTQQFVKEKKKQRIEHAISVVLQLLIDLGRVGCVKKVLIDRVRCLQNAPSTFKEDTRKFFNPYQEEGAVEPGGPFARLPRKIQELALCFLYYFTIDNFSPPMQRAIVSCCLYPQLKPAVLYRIVEVLHTAYRDGYIQITDHLSFFITLIARFRESIEYDGRRETTFQALTNLVCSCLSEMGDSSLVLQILEKVFVEQIILKPALVNGCGILRMICTLDSIPTRLSESSVTALSEFLPGYLIDIVNCIPEDKEKLSYLYIYYLVPCFHLFDRSSRLTEDVLKRMRLMVSENTRAMLESSVQQDGESSRNSVKLIQCIVSVILLMHNDVKARKIISPFKSEIDLILQNLVTLQSSSLTVEGKHMMKIAGERLRIASNSLLSCTTVTML
;
A
#
# COMPACT_ATOMS: atom_id res chain seq x y z
N MET A 1 98.37 -43.97 25.29
CA MET A 1 98.70 -43.40 26.62
C MET A 1 97.43 -42.74 27.13
N VAL A 2 96.82 -42.99 28.29
CA VAL A 2 97.19 -43.57 29.60
C VAL A 2 95.94 -44.24 30.19
N ARG A 3 96.07 -45.41 30.83
CA ARG A 3 95.00 -46.08 31.62
C ARG A 3 95.12 -45.70 33.11
N PRO A 4 94.01 -45.73 33.88
CA PRO A 4 94.05 -46.14 35.29
C PRO A 4 93.06 -47.29 35.57
N LYS A 5 93.54 -48.48 35.94
CA LYS A 5 93.63 -49.06 37.30
C LYS A 5 92.27 -49.41 37.95
N ALA A 6 91.93 -50.70 37.90
CA ALA A 6 90.88 -51.32 38.71
C ALA A 6 91.41 -51.70 40.11
N PRO A 7 90.60 -51.63 41.18
CA PRO A 7 90.93 -52.24 42.47
C PRO A 7 90.22 -53.58 42.69
N ALA A 8 90.83 -54.36 43.58
CA ALA A 8 90.77 -55.82 43.71
C ALA A 8 89.49 -56.41 44.34
N LYS A 9 89.15 -57.63 43.93
CA LYS A 9 88.22 -58.55 44.60
C LYS A 9 88.77 -58.95 45.98
N LYS A 10 88.07 -58.60 47.07
CA LYS A 10 88.26 -59.22 48.39
C LYS A 10 87.60 -60.61 48.41
N GLN A 11 88.39 -61.63 48.73
CA GLN A 11 87.93 -62.99 48.99
C GLN A 11 86.97 -63.02 50.20
N GLN A 12 85.80 -63.63 50.03
CA GLN A 12 84.85 -63.91 51.12
C GLN A 12 85.35 -65.08 51.97
N LYS A 13 85.49 -64.84 53.28
CA LYS A 13 85.69 -65.89 54.30
C LYS A 13 84.40 -66.71 54.47
N LYS A 14 84.54 -68.02 54.67
CA LYS A 14 83.48 -69.03 54.90
C LYS A 14 82.26 -68.46 55.64
N ALA A 15 81.08 -68.61 55.02
CA ALA A 15 79.81 -68.13 55.53
C ALA A 15 79.40 -68.86 56.82
N ILE A 16 78.88 -68.11 57.79
CA ILE A 16 78.20 -68.66 58.97
C ILE A 16 76.71 -68.67 58.63
N ASP A 17 76.12 -69.85 58.45
CA ASP A 17 74.78 -70.00 57.87
C ASP A 17 73.63 -69.47 58.76
N PHE A 18 73.85 -69.34 60.07
CA PHE A 18 72.85 -68.79 60.98
C PHE A 18 73.43 -67.73 61.93
N LYS A 19 73.22 -66.45 61.60
CA LYS A 19 73.33 -65.35 62.57
C LYS A 19 71.99 -65.17 63.30
N LYS A 20 71.95 -65.47 64.59
CA LYS A 20 70.89 -65.00 65.51
C LYS A 20 71.06 -63.50 65.73
N ILE A 21 70.04 -62.72 65.38
CA ILE A 21 70.01 -61.27 65.63
C ILE A 21 69.89 -61.04 67.15
N LYS A 22 70.78 -60.22 67.74
CA LYS A 22 70.72 -59.89 69.18
C LYS A 22 69.37 -59.25 69.52
N ARG A 23 68.73 -59.71 70.59
CA ARG A 23 67.46 -59.15 71.12
C ARG A 23 67.66 -57.67 71.44
N LYS A 24 66.98 -56.78 70.70
CA LYS A 24 66.83 -55.37 71.06
C LYS A 24 65.50 -55.22 71.82
N LEU A 25 65.58 -54.90 73.11
CA LEU A 25 64.41 -54.66 73.96
C LEU A 25 63.59 -53.49 73.41
N GLY A 26 62.26 -53.64 73.36
CA GLY A 26 61.31 -52.58 72.93
C GLY A 26 60.84 -52.58 71.47
N ARG A 27 61.34 -53.47 70.59
CA ARG A 27 60.81 -53.62 69.21
C ARG A 27 60.08 -54.96 69.04
N LYS A 28 58.96 -54.97 68.30
CA LYS A 28 58.24 -56.20 67.95
C LYS A 28 59.20 -57.18 67.28
N LEU A 29 59.22 -58.43 67.75
CA LEU A 29 60.09 -59.45 67.18
C LEU A 29 59.78 -59.60 65.68
N PRO A 30 60.80 -59.61 64.82
CA PRO A 30 60.59 -59.92 63.42
C PRO A 30 59.98 -61.33 63.30
N PRO A 31 59.04 -61.54 62.36
CA PRO A 31 58.46 -62.86 62.15
C PRO A 31 59.57 -63.89 61.90
N PRO A 32 59.36 -65.15 62.31
CA PRO A 32 60.39 -66.17 62.23
C PRO A 32 60.83 -66.35 60.76
N LYS A 33 62.09 -66.74 60.51
CA LYS A 33 62.68 -66.77 59.16
C LYS A 33 61.95 -67.68 58.16
N ASN A 34 61.07 -68.56 58.63
CA ASN A 34 60.22 -69.44 57.85
C ASN A 34 58.82 -68.85 57.56
N ALA A 35 58.54 -67.60 57.97
CA ALA A 35 57.27 -66.94 57.70
C ALA A 35 57.24 -66.39 56.26
N THR A 36 56.37 -66.97 55.43
CA THR A 36 56.09 -66.48 54.09
C THR A 36 55.31 -65.18 54.16
N ASN A 37 55.82 -64.11 53.56
CA ASN A 37 55.08 -62.84 53.45
C ASN A 37 54.02 -62.95 52.35
N THR A 38 52.75 -62.84 52.71
CA THR A 38 51.59 -62.96 51.81
C THR A 38 51.09 -61.60 51.27
N GLU A 39 51.77 -60.49 51.56
CA GLU A 39 51.42 -59.18 51.01
C GLU A 39 51.83 -59.07 49.53
N ILE A 40 50.91 -59.41 48.63
CA ILE A 40 51.06 -59.20 47.19
C ILE A 40 50.39 -57.88 46.81
N LYS A 41 51.13 -56.95 46.21
CA LYS A 41 50.59 -55.72 45.65
C LYS A 41 50.52 -55.82 44.13
N SER A 42 49.31 -55.89 43.59
CA SER A 42 49.04 -55.80 42.15
C SER A 42 48.46 -54.43 41.80
N LYS A 43 48.86 -53.89 40.64
CA LYS A 43 48.25 -52.70 40.02
C LYS A 43 47.78 -53.08 38.62
N ALA A 44 46.56 -52.65 38.27
CA ALA A 44 46.02 -52.87 36.94
C ALA A 44 46.76 -52.00 35.90
N ILE A 45 47.04 -52.56 34.73
CA ILE A 45 47.54 -51.82 33.57
C ILE A 45 46.31 -51.22 32.87
N ILE A 46 46.22 -49.89 32.81
CA ILE A 46 45.16 -49.19 32.07
C ILE A 46 45.70 -48.86 30.69
N LEU A 47 45.21 -49.55 29.66
CA LEU A 47 45.50 -49.24 28.27
C LEU A 47 44.57 -48.12 27.78
N PRO A 48 45.09 -47.12 27.05
CA PRO A 48 44.24 -46.10 26.45
C PRO A 48 43.33 -46.71 25.39
N GLU A 49 42.06 -46.31 25.42
CA GLU A 49 41.02 -46.81 24.52
C GLU A 49 41.31 -46.40 23.06
N GLN A 50 41.28 -47.36 22.14
CA GLN A 50 41.49 -47.13 20.71
C GLN A 50 40.13 -47.08 20.01
N SER A 51 39.88 -46.07 19.16
CA SER A 51 38.58 -45.78 18.50
C SER A 51 37.95 -46.93 17.69
N VAL A 52 38.67 -48.02 17.47
CA VAL A 52 38.22 -49.24 16.77
C VAL A 52 37.35 -50.13 17.68
N GLY A 53 37.50 -50.04 19.00
CA GLY A 53 36.77 -50.85 19.98
C GLY A 53 35.62 -50.12 20.70
N ALA A 54 35.40 -48.83 20.43
CA ALA A 54 34.33 -48.06 21.06
C ALA A 54 32.97 -48.40 20.42
N GLU A 55 31.97 -48.70 21.24
CA GLU A 55 30.60 -48.99 20.78
C GLU A 55 29.95 -47.69 20.26
N LYS A 56 29.92 -47.53 18.94
CA LYS A 56 29.41 -46.32 18.24
C LYS A 56 27.93 -46.45 17.83
N SER A 57 27.22 -47.47 18.31
CA SER A 57 25.81 -47.70 17.96
C SER A 57 24.94 -46.55 18.47
N GLY A 58 24.28 -45.83 17.55
CA GLY A 58 23.40 -44.70 17.87
C GLY A 58 24.07 -43.33 17.91
N ILE A 59 25.38 -43.23 17.67
CA ILE A 59 26.12 -41.96 17.61
C ILE A 59 26.31 -41.54 16.14
N ALA A 60 26.07 -40.27 15.81
CA ALA A 60 26.27 -39.76 14.47
C ALA A 60 27.75 -39.85 14.04
N THR A 61 28.02 -40.57 12.94
CA THR A 61 29.37 -40.74 12.37
C THR A 61 29.45 -40.27 10.93
N SER A 62 30.61 -39.73 10.54
CA SER A 62 30.94 -39.44 9.14
C SER A 62 31.09 -40.72 8.31
N LYS A 63 31.22 -40.60 6.99
CA LYS A 63 31.48 -41.73 6.06
C LYS A 63 32.73 -42.55 6.42
N LYS A 64 33.68 -41.97 7.16
CA LYS A 64 34.90 -42.63 7.65
C LYS A 64 34.74 -43.23 9.06
N GLY A 65 33.52 -43.28 9.61
CA GLY A 65 33.24 -43.85 10.94
C GLY A 65 33.72 -42.97 12.11
N LEU A 66 34.02 -41.69 11.86
CA LEU A 66 34.48 -40.74 12.88
C LEU A 66 33.30 -39.93 13.43
N THR A 67 33.27 -39.80 14.76
CA THR A 67 32.32 -38.96 15.51
C THR A 67 32.65 -37.47 15.37
N LEU A 68 31.69 -36.58 15.69
CA LEU A 68 31.92 -35.14 15.70
C LEU A 68 33.11 -34.73 16.60
N LYS A 69 33.23 -35.35 17.78
CA LYS A 69 34.32 -35.07 18.73
C LYS A 69 35.69 -35.45 18.17
N GLU A 70 35.80 -36.63 17.54
CA GLU A 70 37.04 -37.08 16.89
C GLU A 70 37.43 -36.14 15.73
N LEU A 71 36.44 -35.72 14.92
CA LEU A 71 36.66 -34.80 13.81
C LEU A 71 37.11 -33.41 14.29
N LEU A 72 36.45 -32.84 15.30
CA LEU A 72 36.85 -31.55 15.89
C LEU A 72 38.28 -31.61 16.45
N GLN A 73 38.71 -32.73 17.02
CA GLN A 73 40.09 -32.90 17.48
C GLN A 73 41.08 -32.93 16.30
N GLN A 74 40.72 -33.58 15.20
CA GLN A 74 41.57 -33.64 13.99
C GLN A 74 41.72 -32.29 13.28
N THR A 75 40.81 -31.33 13.50
CA THR A 75 40.97 -29.97 12.94
C THR A 75 42.16 -29.20 13.52
N SER A 76 42.73 -29.60 14.66
CA SER A 76 43.94 -28.99 15.24
C SER A 76 45.22 -29.78 14.95
N HIS A 77 45.17 -30.79 14.06
CA HIS A 77 46.32 -31.62 13.75
C HIS A 77 47.41 -30.85 12.98
N HIS A 78 48.69 -31.15 13.20
CA HIS A 78 49.81 -30.46 12.55
C HIS A 78 49.81 -30.61 11.01
N ASN A 79 49.33 -31.75 10.50
CA ASN A 79 49.23 -31.99 9.05
C ASN A 79 47.99 -31.31 8.42
N PRO A 80 48.15 -30.41 7.44
CA PRO A 80 47.05 -29.67 6.81
C PRO A 80 46.06 -30.58 6.06
N LYS A 81 46.53 -31.69 5.46
CA LYS A 81 45.64 -32.64 4.78
C LYS A 81 44.65 -33.29 5.76
N VAL A 82 45.12 -33.61 6.95
CA VAL A 82 44.27 -34.17 8.02
C VAL A 82 43.26 -33.12 8.50
N ARG A 83 43.68 -31.86 8.68
CA ARG A 83 42.76 -30.77 9.06
C ARG A 83 41.67 -30.55 8.01
N LYS A 84 42.04 -30.52 6.72
CA LYS A 84 41.11 -30.38 5.60
C LYS A 84 40.12 -31.55 5.54
N ASP A 85 40.62 -32.78 5.63
CA ASP A 85 39.77 -33.98 5.61
C ASP A 85 38.81 -34.02 6.80
N ALA A 86 39.25 -33.52 7.97
CA ALA A 86 38.39 -33.38 9.14
C ALA A 86 37.25 -32.37 8.89
N LEU A 87 37.54 -31.20 8.30
CA LEU A 87 36.51 -30.21 7.93
C LEU A 87 35.50 -30.76 6.90
N LEU A 88 35.98 -31.51 5.91
CA LEU A 88 35.10 -32.20 4.95
C LEU A 88 34.29 -33.32 5.60
N GLY A 89 34.88 -34.03 6.58
CA GLY A 89 34.17 -35.03 7.38
C GLY A 89 33.06 -34.42 8.24
N ILE A 90 33.29 -33.23 8.82
CA ILE A 90 32.28 -32.45 9.56
C ILE A 90 31.15 -32.03 8.63
N LYS A 91 31.50 -31.52 7.44
CA LYS A 91 30.51 -31.17 6.40
C LYS A 91 29.63 -32.36 6.02
N ASP A 92 30.25 -33.51 5.75
CA ASP A 92 29.53 -34.73 5.45
C ASP A 92 28.63 -35.16 6.62
N LEU A 93 29.09 -35.01 7.86
CA LEU A 93 28.31 -35.35 9.06
C LEU A 93 27.02 -34.50 9.14
N PHE A 94 27.12 -33.18 9.00
CA PHE A 94 25.96 -32.28 9.08
C PHE A 94 24.93 -32.54 7.98
N LYS A 95 25.37 -32.99 6.80
CA LYS A 95 24.46 -33.36 5.72
C LYS A 95 23.59 -34.58 6.06
N HIS A 96 24.12 -35.54 6.83
CA HIS A 96 23.39 -36.76 7.20
C HIS A 96 22.68 -36.63 8.55
N TYR A 97 23.20 -35.79 9.44
CA TYR A 97 22.70 -35.59 10.81
C TYR A 97 22.64 -34.09 11.16
N PRO A 98 21.68 -33.32 10.61
CA PRO A 98 21.61 -31.87 10.83
C PRO A 98 21.32 -31.48 12.29
N ALA A 99 20.70 -32.37 13.07
CA ALA A 99 20.42 -32.14 14.50
C ALA A 99 21.70 -32.04 15.36
N GLU A 100 22.80 -32.66 14.94
CA GLU A 100 24.09 -32.59 15.64
C GLU A 100 24.68 -31.18 15.59
N MET A 101 24.53 -30.49 14.46
CA MET A 101 24.96 -29.10 14.30
C MET A 101 24.23 -28.18 15.29
N GLN A 102 22.92 -28.36 15.46
CA GLN A 102 22.11 -27.57 16.39
C GLN A 102 22.48 -27.84 17.86
N SER A 103 22.66 -29.11 18.19
CA SER A 103 22.92 -29.56 19.56
C SER A 103 24.31 -29.14 20.07
N HIS A 104 25.28 -28.99 19.17
CA HIS A 104 26.68 -28.70 19.52
C HIS A 104 27.24 -27.40 18.94
N LYS A 105 26.39 -26.50 18.43
CA LYS A 105 26.77 -25.26 17.72
C LYS A 105 27.89 -24.47 18.41
N TYR A 106 27.77 -24.15 19.70
CA TYR A 106 28.78 -23.35 20.41
C TYR A 106 30.13 -24.06 20.53
N ALA A 107 30.13 -25.37 20.81
CA ALA A 107 31.35 -26.16 20.94
C ALA A 107 32.07 -26.31 19.59
N ILE A 108 31.30 -26.49 18.52
CA ILE A 108 31.81 -26.53 17.13
C ILE A 108 32.48 -25.18 16.81
N ILE A 109 31.80 -24.07 17.03
CA ILE A 109 32.33 -22.73 16.74
C ILE A 109 33.58 -22.42 17.58
N GLN A 110 33.57 -22.76 18.87
CA GLN A 110 34.69 -22.53 19.76
C GLN A 110 35.98 -23.24 19.30
N LYS A 111 35.84 -24.41 18.66
CA LYS A 111 36.99 -25.16 18.11
C LYS A 111 37.35 -24.71 16.70
N LEU A 112 36.37 -24.51 15.83
CA LEU A 112 36.63 -24.20 14.43
C LEU A 112 37.11 -22.76 14.20
N ARG A 113 36.82 -21.80 15.10
CA ARG A 113 37.24 -20.39 14.97
C ARG A 113 38.74 -20.18 14.78
N GLU A 114 39.58 -21.08 15.30
CA GLU A 114 41.04 -21.02 15.12
C GLU A 114 41.49 -21.31 13.68
N ARG A 115 40.63 -21.89 12.84
CA ARG A 115 40.94 -22.20 11.44
C ARG A 115 40.82 -20.99 10.51
N VAL A 116 40.33 -19.85 11.02
CA VAL A 116 40.32 -18.58 10.29
C VAL A 116 41.75 -18.14 9.94
N THR A 117 42.69 -18.36 10.85
CA THR A 117 44.13 -18.03 10.72
C THR A 117 44.98 -19.23 10.29
N ASP A 118 44.42 -20.26 9.66
CA ASP A 118 45.20 -21.43 9.26
C ASP A 118 46.19 -21.07 8.13
N ASP A 119 47.44 -21.54 8.20
CA ASP A 119 48.48 -21.22 7.21
C ASP A 119 48.15 -21.78 5.81
N ASP A 120 47.46 -22.93 5.74
CA ASP A 120 47.18 -23.61 4.49
C ASP A 120 45.91 -23.09 3.81
N LYS A 121 46.05 -22.67 2.55
CA LYS A 121 44.95 -22.12 1.74
C LYS A 121 43.78 -23.09 1.58
N LEU A 122 44.05 -24.38 1.35
CA LEU A 122 43.01 -25.38 1.11
C LEU A 122 42.21 -25.69 2.37
N VAL A 123 42.85 -25.61 3.54
CA VAL A 123 42.17 -25.72 4.84
C VAL A 123 41.24 -24.52 5.04
N ARG A 124 41.72 -23.30 4.78
CA ARG A 124 40.90 -22.08 4.85
C ARG A 124 39.69 -22.11 3.90
N ASP A 125 39.90 -22.56 2.65
CA ASP A 125 38.83 -22.70 1.66
C ASP A 125 37.77 -23.75 2.09
N ALA A 126 38.21 -24.87 2.68
CA ALA A 126 37.31 -25.89 3.21
C ALA A 126 36.51 -25.37 4.40
N PHE A 127 37.14 -24.59 5.28
CA PHE A 127 36.49 -23.94 6.42
C PHE A 127 35.44 -22.92 5.95
N TYR A 128 35.77 -22.05 4.99
CA TYR A 128 34.83 -21.09 4.41
C TYR A 128 33.58 -21.80 3.84
N LYS A 129 33.79 -22.85 3.03
CA LYS A 129 32.70 -23.61 2.39
C LYS A 129 31.83 -24.39 3.38
N LEU A 130 32.38 -24.81 4.51
CA LEU A 130 31.60 -25.43 5.60
C LEU A 130 30.66 -24.39 6.23
N PHE A 131 31.17 -23.18 6.47
CA PHE A 131 30.35 -22.12 7.07
C PHE A 131 29.25 -21.62 6.14
N GLU A 132 29.57 -21.40 4.87
CA GLU A 132 28.62 -20.91 3.85
C GLU A 132 27.47 -21.88 3.59
N ALA A 133 27.75 -23.18 3.48
CA ALA A 133 26.76 -24.15 3.05
C ALA A 133 26.03 -24.85 4.20
N ASP A 134 26.66 -24.99 5.36
CA ASP A 134 26.19 -25.92 6.39
C ASP A 134 25.95 -25.21 7.75
N VAL A 135 26.88 -24.36 8.21
CA VAL A 135 26.78 -23.72 9.55
C VAL A 135 25.77 -22.56 9.58
N PHE A 136 25.91 -21.55 8.71
CA PHE A 136 25.01 -20.39 8.73
C PHE A 136 23.55 -20.74 8.37
N PRO A 137 23.29 -21.58 7.34
CA PRO A 137 21.92 -21.98 7.00
C PRO A 137 21.22 -22.78 8.11
N ALA A 138 21.96 -23.51 8.94
CA ALA A 138 21.40 -24.22 10.07
C ALA A 138 20.93 -23.25 11.17
N CYS A 139 21.66 -22.17 11.43
CA CYS A 139 21.45 -21.30 12.58
C CYS A 139 20.52 -20.09 12.35
N ILE A 140 19.62 -20.13 11.34
CA ILE A 140 18.81 -18.95 10.93
C ILE A 140 17.79 -18.51 11.99
N GLU A 141 17.20 -19.44 12.75
CA GLU A 141 16.14 -19.15 13.74
C GLU A 141 16.70 -18.84 15.14
N ASP A 142 18.00 -19.01 15.33
CA ASP A 142 18.69 -18.80 16.60
C ASP A 142 19.35 -17.43 16.67
N ASN A 143 19.43 -16.85 17.87
CA ASN A 143 20.21 -15.63 18.12
C ASN A 143 21.68 -15.84 17.70
N LEU A 144 22.04 -15.47 16.46
CA LEU A 144 23.37 -15.61 15.87
C LEU A 144 24.45 -14.75 16.56
N GLY A 145 24.03 -13.73 17.32
CA GLY A 145 24.90 -12.77 17.99
C GLY A 145 26.04 -13.42 18.79
N PRO A 146 25.78 -14.27 19.80
CA PRO A 146 26.82 -14.90 20.61
C PRO A 146 27.80 -15.78 19.80
N MET A 147 27.33 -16.44 18.75
CA MET A 147 28.20 -17.21 17.84
C MET A 147 29.15 -16.29 17.08
N VAL A 148 28.62 -15.18 16.53
CA VAL A 148 29.43 -14.20 15.80
C VAL A 148 30.44 -13.53 16.73
N SER A 149 30.04 -13.17 17.96
CA SER A 149 30.95 -12.60 18.96
C SER A 149 32.15 -13.51 19.28
N LEU A 150 31.99 -14.83 19.20
CA LEU A 150 33.10 -15.79 19.39
C LEU A 150 34.06 -15.85 18.18
N LEU A 151 33.60 -15.52 16.98
CA LEU A 151 34.37 -15.53 15.74
C LEU A 151 35.14 -14.21 15.52
N MET A 152 34.54 -13.07 15.87
CA MET A 152 35.08 -11.75 15.55
C MET A 152 36.52 -11.50 16.02
N PRO A 153 36.97 -11.92 17.23
CA PRO A 153 38.37 -11.75 17.65
C PRO A 153 39.36 -12.45 16.71
N TYR A 154 39.03 -13.65 16.22
CA TYR A 154 39.87 -14.43 15.31
C TYR A 154 39.86 -13.83 13.90
N ILE A 155 38.71 -13.31 13.47
CA ILE A 155 38.60 -12.58 12.20
C ILE A 155 39.48 -11.31 12.25
N PHE A 156 39.42 -10.53 13.33
CA PHE A 156 40.26 -9.34 13.47
C PHE A 156 41.76 -9.68 13.54
N SER A 157 42.12 -10.75 14.25
CA SER A 157 43.51 -11.24 14.26
C SER A 157 43.96 -11.64 12.85
N ALA A 158 43.10 -12.29 12.07
CA ALA A 158 43.41 -12.70 10.71
C ALA A 158 43.46 -11.52 9.72
N MET A 159 42.65 -10.47 9.93
CA MET A 159 42.69 -9.24 9.12
C MET A 159 44.00 -8.46 9.29
N ALA A 160 44.62 -8.57 10.46
CA ALA A 160 45.91 -7.97 10.80
C ALA A 160 47.11 -8.92 10.62
N ASP A 161 46.90 -10.09 10.03
CA ASP A 161 47.95 -11.09 9.82
C ASP A 161 49.02 -10.59 8.84
N SER A 162 50.27 -11.02 9.01
CA SER A 162 51.36 -10.66 8.08
C SER A 162 51.18 -11.21 6.66
N SER A 163 50.45 -12.34 6.52
CA SER A 163 50.20 -13.01 5.25
C SER A 163 48.98 -12.43 4.53
N ILE A 164 49.19 -11.86 3.36
CA ILE A 164 48.12 -11.23 2.58
C ILE A 164 46.98 -12.19 2.21
N ASP A 165 47.30 -13.46 1.97
CA ASP A 165 46.31 -14.47 1.60
C ASP A 165 45.49 -14.96 2.81
N VAL A 166 45.99 -14.78 4.03
CA VAL A 166 45.22 -14.98 5.27
C VAL A 166 44.30 -13.79 5.48
N ARG A 167 44.82 -12.56 5.36
CA ARG A 167 44.02 -11.32 5.45
C ARG A 167 42.84 -11.32 4.48
N LEU A 168 43.07 -11.59 3.21
CA LEU A 168 42.02 -11.60 2.19
C LEU A 168 40.94 -12.66 2.46
N MET A 169 41.34 -13.82 3.00
CA MET A 169 40.38 -14.82 3.41
C MET A 169 39.54 -14.34 4.61
N ALA A 170 40.16 -13.64 5.56
CA ALA A 170 39.45 -13.05 6.70
C ALA A 170 38.40 -12.04 6.23
N PHE A 171 38.71 -11.18 5.25
CA PHE A 171 37.74 -10.25 4.67
C PHE A 171 36.61 -10.97 3.92
N LYS A 172 36.90 -12.04 3.17
CA LYS A 172 35.86 -12.88 2.53
C LYS A 172 34.96 -13.52 3.57
N PHE A 173 35.55 -14.09 4.63
CA PHE A 173 34.81 -14.74 5.70
C PHE A 173 33.98 -13.74 6.50
N PHE A 174 34.50 -12.55 6.76
CA PHE A 174 33.76 -11.45 7.38
C PHE A 174 32.57 -11.00 6.52
N HIS A 175 32.76 -10.86 5.21
CA HIS A 175 31.65 -10.56 4.29
C HIS A 175 30.54 -11.62 4.36
N LEU A 176 30.89 -12.90 4.48
CA LEU A 176 29.94 -13.99 4.71
C LEU A 176 29.20 -13.86 6.05
N VAL A 177 29.88 -13.48 7.12
CA VAL A 177 29.26 -13.20 8.44
C VAL A 177 28.23 -12.08 8.32
N VAL A 178 28.61 -10.96 7.70
CA VAL A 178 27.76 -9.78 7.53
C VAL A 178 26.51 -10.10 6.71
N LYS A 179 26.65 -10.90 5.64
CA LYS A 179 25.51 -11.33 4.82
C LYS A 179 24.46 -12.14 5.59
N ASN A 180 24.88 -12.93 6.59
CA ASN A 180 23.98 -13.76 7.40
C ASN A 180 23.56 -13.07 8.72
N TYR A 181 24.36 -12.14 9.23
CA TYR A 181 24.09 -11.36 10.43
C TYR A 181 24.51 -9.89 10.24
N PRO A 182 23.69 -9.06 9.55
CA PRO A 182 23.99 -7.67 9.22
C PRO A 182 24.38 -6.75 10.40
N PRO A 183 23.80 -6.90 11.62
CA PRO A 183 24.17 -6.06 12.78
C PRO A 183 25.65 -6.13 13.17
N THR A 184 26.41 -7.14 12.71
CA THR A 184 27.85 -7.25 12.98
C THR A 184 28.63 -5.99 12.58
N PHE A 185 28.25 -5.38 11.45
CA PHE A 185 28.98 -4.22 10.94
C PHE A 185 28.82 -3.01 11.87
N SER A 186 27.59 -2.70 12.31
CA SER A 186 27.36 -1.56 13.21
C SER A 186 28.02 -1.75 14.58
N LEU A 187 28.10 -2.99 15.09
CA LEU A 187 28.73 -3.30 16.37
C LEU A 187 30.26 -3.09 16.40
N TYR A 188 30.93 -3.25 15.25
CA TYR A 188 32.40 -3.19 15.18
C TYR A 188 32.91 -2.23 14.08
N ALA A 189 32.10 -1.26 13.66
CA ALA A 189 32.32 -0.44 12.47
C ALA A 189 33.70 0.22 12.44
N GLU A 190 34.13 0.84 13.54
CA GLU A 190 35.43 1.53 13.64
C GLU A 190 36.61 0.61 13.30
N LYS A 191 36.69 -0.53 13.98
CA LYS A 191 37.76 -1.51 13.80
C LYS A 191 37.69 -2.18 12.43
N ILE A 192 36.49 -2.42 11.89
CA ILE A 192 36.32 -2.98 10.55
C ILE A 192 36.82 -1.99 9.50
N LEU A 193 36.41 -0.72 9.59
CA LEU A 193 36.83 0.33 8.66
C LEU A 193 38.35 0.54 8.73
N GLU A 194 38.95 0.57 9.92
CA GLU A 194 40.41 0.65 10.09
C GLU A 194 41.14 -0.49 9.36
N ASN A 195 40.66 -1.73 9.51
CA ASN A 195 41.26 -2.89 8.82
C ASN A 195 41.10 -2.79 7.30
N TYR A 196 39.96 -2.29 6.81
CA TYR A 196 39.74 -2.04 5.37
C TYR A 196 40.64 -0.91 4.84
N THR A 197 40.84 0.16 5.60
CA THR A 197 41.78 1.24 5.27
C THR A 197 43.19 0.69 5.13
N ASP A 198 43.64 -0.11 6.11
CA ASP A 198 44.97 -0.71 6.12
C ASP A 198 45.21 -1.61 4.90
N ILE A 199 44.27 -2.52 4.58
CA ILE A 199 44.45 -3.46 3.46
C ILE A 199 44.49 -2.74 2.12
N ILE A 200 43.65 -1.71 1.91
CA ILE A 200 43.58 -0.97 0.65
C ILE A 200 44.81 -0.06 0.49
N GLN A 201 45.21 0.65 1.55
CA GLN A 201 46.28 1.64 1.49
C GLN A 201 47.69 1.02 1.42
N LYS A 202 47.99 -0.02 2.21
CA LYS A 202 49.37 -0.51 2.37
C LYS A 202 49.84 -1.54 1.36
N ASN A 203 48.93 -2.22 0.66
CA ASN A 203 49.29 -3.39 -0.16
C ASN A 203 49.41 -3.11 -1.67
N HIS A 204 49.27 -1.85 -2.12
CA HIS A 204 49.43 -1.41 -3.52
C HIS A 204 48.86 -2.38 -4.59
N PHE A 205 47.72 -3.02 -4.30
CA PHE A 205 47.18 -4.11 -5.14
C PHE A 205 46.85 -3.71 -6.58
N TYR A 206 46.66 -2.41 -6.83
CA TYR A 206 46.26 -1.85 -8.12
C TYR A 206 47.26 -2.13 -9.26
N VAL A 207 48.53 -2.40 -8.94
CA VAL A 207 49.57 -2.71 -9.95
C VAL A 207 49.78 -4.22 -10.13
N GLN A 208 49.61 -5.03 -9.06
CA GLN A 208 50.09 -6.42 -9.04
C GLN A 208 48.98 -7.47 -9.19
N ASP A 209 47.80 -7.30 -8.56
CA ASP A 209 46.70 -8.27 -8.62
C ASP A 209 45.34 -7.63 -8.35
N LYS A 210 44.69 -7.17 -9.43
CA LYS A 210 43.36 -6.52 -9.40
C LYS A 210 42.26 -7.42 -8.81
N SER A 211 42.41 -8.75 -8.91
CA SER A 211 41.41 -9.69 -8.41
C SER A 211 41.36 -9.73 -6.88
N LYS A 212 42.53 -9.54 -6.22
CA LYS A 212 42.63 -9.44 -4.76
C LYS A 212 42.02 -8.13 -4.25
N LEU A 213 42.25 -7.03 -4.96
CA LEU A 213 41.65 -5.73 -4.65
C LEU A 213 40.12 -5.76 -4.76
N LYS A 214 39.58 -6.35 -5.83
CA LYS A 214 38.13 -6.54 -6.03
C LYS A 214 37.46 -7.23 -4.84
N VAL A 215 38.10 -8.25 -4.27
CA VAL A 215 37.56 -8.98 -3.12
C VAL A 215 37.44 -8.06 -1.90
N ALA A 216 38.47 -7.26 -1.60
CA ALA A 216 38.43 -6.34 -0.47
C ALA A 216 37.38 -5.24 -0.68
N LEU A 217 37.34 -4.65 -1.88
CA LEU A 217 36.40 -3.57 -2.22
C LEU A 217 34.94 -4.02 -2.23
N SER A 218 34.63 -5.20 -2.76
CA SER A 218 33.25 -5.71 -2.77
C SER A 218 32.73 -6.02 -1.36
N GLY A 219 33.60 -6.52 -0.47
CA GLY A 219 33.29 -6.68 0.95
C GLY A 219 33.01 -5.35 1.64
N LEU A 220 33.85 -4.34 1.39
CA LEU A 220 33.69 -2.99 1.93
C LEU A 220 32.40 -2.32 1.41
N GLU A 221 32.12 -2.37 0.11
CA GLU A 221 30.89 -1.82 -0.47
C GLU A 221 29.65 -2.41 0.21
N HIS A 222 29.61 -3.73 0.40
CA HIS A 222 28.48 -4.36 1.08
C HIS A 222 28.32 -3.84 2.52
N CYS A 223 29.42 -3.71 3.26
CA CYS A 223 29.38 -3.16 4.62
C CYS A 223 28.84 -1.72 4.63
N LEU A 224 29.31 -0.87 3.73
CA LEU A 224 28.85 0.51 3.60
C LEU A 224 27.38 0.60 3.14
N SER A 225 26.91 -0.34 2.32
CA SER A 225 25.50 -0.42 1.90
C SER A 225 24.53 -0.77 3.05
N LEU A 226 25.03 -1.35 4.14
CA LEU A 226 24.24 -1.67 5.33
C LEU A 226 24.13 -0.50 6.31
N LEU A 227 24.86 0.59 6.07
CA LEU A 227 24.63 1.82 6.80
C LEU A 227 23.21 2.31 6.52
N PRO A 228 22.48 2.81 7.53
CA PRO A 228 21.10 3.23 7.37
C PRO A 228 21.00 4.36 6.32
N CYS A 229 20.60 4.01 5.10
CA CYS A 229 20.28 4.91 3.99
C CYS A 229 18.88 4.54 3.45
N ASP A 230 18.08 5.52 3.02
CA ASP A 230 16.62 5.43 2.72
C ASP A 230 16.03 4.06 2.30
N GLU A 231 14.82 3.76 2.79
CA GLU A 231 14.03 2.55 2.46
C GLU A 231 13.55 2.47 0.99
N SER A 232 13.91 3.41 0.11
CA SER A 232 13.50 3.37 -1.30
C SER A 232 14.23 2.31 -2.13
N ASP A 233 15.39 1.82 -1.69
CA ASP A 233 16.26 0.93 -2.49
C ASP A 233 16.18 -0.56 -2.10
N THR A 234 15.43 -0.93 -1.06
CA THR A 234 15.47 -2.29 -0.45
C THR A 234 14.16 -3.08 -0.55
N GLU A 235 13.45 -3.05 -1.69
CA GLU A 235 12.35 -4.01 -1.94
C GLU A 235 12.82 -5.41 -2.39
N SER A 236 14.12 -5.64 -2.60
CA SER A 236 14.61 -6.95 -3.09
C SER A 236 14.97 -7.96 -2.00
N GLN A 237 14.99 -7.60 -0.70
CA GLN A 237 15.49 -8.51 0.35
C GLN A 237 14.70 -8.62 1.67
N LYS A 238 13.59 -7.90 1.88
CA LYS A 238 12.80 -8.08 3.12
C LYS A 238 11.72 -9.16 2.95
N LYS A 239 12.05 -10.43 3.27
CA LYS A 239 11.09 -11.42 3.80
C LYS A 239 11.26 -11.43 5.32
N GLY A 240 10.35 -10.79 6.04
CA GLY A 240 10.35 -10.76 7.49
C GLY A 240 9.32 -9.76 8.00
N HIS A 241 8.35 -10.28 8.74
CA HIS A 241 7.17 -9.60 9.26
C HIS A 241 7.57 -8.67 10.41
N LEU A 242 7.23 -7.38 10.38
CA LEU A 242 6.53 -6.67 11.46
C LEU A 242 6.13 -5.25 11.01
N GLN A 243 5.01 -4.80 11.54
CA GLN A 243 4.23 -3.65 11.10
C GLN A 243 4.69 -2.33 11.72
N LYS A 244 4.43 -1.26 10.95
CA LYS A 244 3.99 0.10 11.34
C LYS A 244 4.47 0.63 12.69
N GLU A 245 5.24 1.72 12.62
CA GLU A 245 5.26 2.72 13.68
C GLU A 245 5.33 4.15 13.12
N THR A 246 4.86 5.05 13.96
CA THR A 246 4.21 6.32 13.66
C THR A 246 5.23 7.45 13.49
N LEU A 247 4.91 8.43 12.63
CA LEU A 247 5.75 9.57 12.19
C LEU A 247 6.37 10.46 13.30
N LEU A 248 6.12 10.21 14.58
CA LEU A 248 6.66 10.99 15.71
C LEU A 248 7.74 10.25 16.53
N ALA A 249 7.99 8.97 16.28
CA ALA A 249 9.13 8.24 16.88
C ALA A 249 10.45 8.47 16.10
N TYR A 250 10.34 8.92 14.85
CA TYR A 250 11.44 8.99 13.89
C TYR A 250 12.50 10.06 14.24
N GLU A 251 12.12 11.14 14.91
CA GLU A 251 13.06 12.19 15.32
C GLU A 251 13.84 11.85 16.60
N GLN A 252 13.28 10.99 17.46
CA GLN A 252 13.96 10.53 18.68
C GLN A 252 14.96 9.39 18.39
N ASP A 253 14.63 8.47 17.47
CA ASP A 253 15.53 7.38 17.08
C ASP A 253 16.77 7.86 16.31
N VAL A 254 16.63 8.86 15.43
CA VAL A 254 17.75 9.45 14.67
C VAL A 254 18.75 10.16 15.60
N ALA A 255 18.27 10.78 16.67
CA ALA A 255 19.13 11.43 17.66
C ALA A 255 19.95 10.40 18.47
N GLU A 256 19.36 9.28 18.91
CA GLU A 256 20.10 8.21 19.60
C GLU A 256 21.05 7.43 18.68
N GLU A 257 20.69 7.21 17.40
CA GLU A 257 21.57 6.60 16.41
C GLU A 257 22.74 7.51 16.02
N SER A 258 22.53 8.82 15.88
CA SER A 258 23.58 9.79 15.53
C SER A 258 24.74 9.80 16.53
N VAL A 259 24.44 9.61 17.83
CA VAL A 259 25.45 9.53 18.90
C VAL A 259 26.28 8.24 18.81
N ARG A 260 25.67 7.10 18.44
CA ARG A 260 26.38 5.82 18.25
C ARG A 260 27.35 5.84 17.07
N PHE A 261 27.04 6.60 16.02
CA PHE A 261 27.86 6.67 14.79
C PHE A 261 28.81 7.89 14.74
N ALA A 262 28.79 8.78 15.73
CA ALA A 262 29.68 9.92 15.79
C ALA A 262 31.18 9.53 15.79
N HIS A 263 31.54 8.36 16.31
CA HIS A 263 32.94 7.87 16.32
C HIS A 263 33.30 7.15 15.01
N VAL A 264 32.30 6.73 14.24
CA VAL A 264 32.47 6.08 12.94
C VAL A 264 32.75 7.11 11.84
N SER A 265 32.40 8.37 12.03
CA SER A 265 32.54 9.43 11.02
C SER A 265 34.00 9.73 10.65
N GLU A 266 34.90 9.80 11.63
CA GLU A 266 36.34 10.01 11.40
C GLU A 266 36.96 8.85 10.61
N LYS A 267 36.57 7.61 10.92
CA LYS A 267 37.00 6.44 10.14
C LYS A 267 36.37 6.38 8.76
N LEU A 268 35.12 6.83 8.62
CA LEU A 268 34.45 6.91 7.32
C LEU A 268 35.09 7.98 6.42
N LYS A 269 35.56 9.07 7.01
CA LYS A 269 36.35 10.10 6.33
C LYS A 269 37.69 9.54 5.82
N GLU A 270 38.41 8.82 6.68
CA GLU A 270 39.69 8.18 6.34
C GLU A 270 39.53 7.21 5.15
N ILE A 271 38.53 6.32 5.21
CA ILE A 271 38.28 5.35 4.12
C ILE A 271 37.85 6.04 2.82
N VAL A 272 37.03 7.11 2.87
CA VAL A 272 36.66 7.89 1.67
C VAL A 272 37.90 8.53 1.03
N GLY A 273 38.82 9.08 1.84
CA GLY A 273 40.10 9.59 1.35
C GLY A 273 40.95 8.52 0.66
N VAL A 274 41.04 7.33 1.25
CA VAL A 274 41.76 6.18 0.67
C VAL A 274 41.10 5.71 -0.63
N LEU A 275 39.77 5.62 -0.68
CA LEU A 275 39.02 5.24 -1.87
C LEU A 275 39.22 6.25 -3.02
N ILE A 276 39.21 7.56 -2.73
CA ILE A 276 39.47 8.60 -3.74
C ILE A 276 40.90 8.50 -4.28
N ASN A 277 41.90 8.27 -3.42
CA ASN A 277 43.27 8.07 -3.87
C ASN A 277 43.42 6.79 -4.71
N CYS A 278 42.81 5.69 -4.28
CA CYS A 278 42.79 4.44 -5.05
C CYS A 278 42.13 4.64 -6.42
N PHE A 279 41.07 5.44 -6.51
CA PHE A 279 40.46 5.82 -7.79
C PHE A 279 41.43 6.62 -8.69
N GLN A 280 42.25 7.53 -8.14
CA GLN A 280 43.25 8.26 -8.91
C GLN A 280 44.28 7.34 -9.57
N ASP A 281 44.66 6.26 -8.90
CA ASP A 281 45.60 5.29 -9.45
C ASP A 281 45.06 4.59 -10.71
N PHE A 282 43.73 4.53 -10.89
CA PHE A 282 43.08 4.01 -12.09
C PHE A 282 42.92 5.03 -13.22
N ILE A 283 43.11 6.34 -12.98
CA ILE A 283 42.93 7.38 -14.01
C ILE A 283 43.82 7.17 -15.24
N PRO A 284 45.12 6.84 -15.13
CA PRO A 284 45.96 6.56 -16.30
C PRO A 284 45.44 5.38 -17.14
N LEU A 285 44.85 4.36 -16.49
CA LEU A 285 44.25 3.21 -17.17
C LEU A 285 42.94 3.57 -17.86
N ILE A 286 42.10 4.39 -17.21
CA ILE A 286 40.85 4.91 -17.79
C ILE A 286 41.11 5.73 -19.05
N ARG A 287 42.22 6.50 -19.07
CA ARG A 287 42.62 7.34 -20.22
C ARG A 287 43.44 6.60 -21.28
N ALA A 288 43.77 5.33 -21.06
CA ALA A 288 44.54 4.55 -22.02
C ALA A 288 43.67 4.13 -23.22
N ARG A 289 44.27 4.14 -24.43
CA ARG A 289 43.58 3.83 -25.69
C ARG A 289 43.09 2.38 -25.81
N GLY A 290 43.52 1.49 -24.91
CA GLY A 290 43.21 0.05 -24.91
C GLY A 290 41.86 -0.34 -24.29
N GLY A 291 41.08 0.61 -23.77
CA GLY A 291 39.83 0.33 -23.07
C GLY A 291 40.05 -0.23 -21.65
N LEU A 292 38.96 -0.28 -20.88
CA LEU A 292 38.97 -0.80 -19.51
C LEU A 292 38.86 -2.33 -19.53
N ASP A 293 39.57 -3.04 -18.64
CA ASP A 293 39.35 -4.48 -18.42
C ASP A 293 38.27 -4.73 -17.34
N GLU A 294 37.65 -5.90 -17.33
CA GLU A 294 36.54 -6.25 -16.42
C GLU A 294 36.94 -6.12 -14.94
N ALA A 295 38.16 -6.53 -14.57
CA ALA A 295 38.63 -6.44 -13.19
C ALA A 295 38.85 -4.98 -12.75
N SER A 296 39.34 -4.12 -13.65
CA SER A 296 39.45 -2.67 -13.41
C SER A 296 38.07 -2.01 -13.30
N PHE A 297 37.12 -2.37 -14.17
CA PHE A 297 35.74 -1.87 -14.09
C PHE A 297 35.10 -2.20 -12.74
N ASP A 298 35.18 -3.46 -12.31
CA ASP A 298 34.61 -3.88 -11.03
C ASP A 298 35.25 -3.12 -9.86
N CYS A 299 36.58 -2.96 -9.85
CA CYS A 299 37.27 -2.20 -8.80
C CYS A 299 36.80 -0.74 -8.77
N ILE A 300 36.76 -0.05 -9.91
CA ILE A 300 36.31 1.35 -9.98
C ILE A 300 34.85 1.45 -9.54
N ASN A 301 33.98 0.55 -9.98
CA ASN A 301 32.57 0.55 -9.61
C ASN A 301 32.39 0.36 -8.09
N HIS A 302 33.09 -0.60 -7.48
CA HIS A 302 33.05 -0.81 -6.02
C HIS A 302 33.58 0.41 -5.25
N ILE A 303 34.63 1.08 -5.75
CA ILE A 303 35.17 2.32 -5.15
C ILE A 303 34.12 3.43 -5.19
N LEU A 304 33.54 3.69 -6.37
CA LEU A 304 32.52 4.73 -6.54
C LEU A 304 31.28 4.45 -5.69
N CYS A 305 30.78 3.21 -5.68
CA CYS A 305 29.66 2.81 -4.83
C CYS A 305 29.97 3.01 -3.34
N GLY A 306 31.18 2.65 -2.89
CA GLY A 306 31.62 2.87 -1.51
C GLY A 306 31.60 4.34 -1.11
N VAL A 307 32.16 5.22 -1.96
CA VAL A 307 32.11 6.68 -1.76
C VAL A 307 30.67 7.19 -1.73
N ARG A 308 29.82 6.72 -2.65
CA ARG A 308 28.40 7.09 -2.71
C ARG A 308 27.65 6.73 -1.42
N TYR A 309 27.80 5.50 -0.92
CA TYR A 309 27.16 5.07 0.33
C TYR A 309 27.63 5.89 1.53
N ALA A 310 28.92 6.20 1.61
CA ALA A 310 29.48 7.03 2.68
C ALA A 310 28.90 8.46 2.67
N ILE A 311 28.75 9.07 1.50
CA ILE A 311 28.18 10.43 1.36
C ILE A 311 26.68 10.41 1.67
N LYS A 312 25.93 9.42 1.17
CA LYS A 312 24.49 9.28 1.45
C LYS A 312 24.24 9.15 2.96
N PHE A 313 25.08 8.37 3.65
CA PHE A 313 25.04 8.25 5.11
C PHE A 313 25.36 9.58 5.82
N SER A 314 26.41 10.30 5.37
CA SER A 314 26.80 11.62 5.89
C SER A 314 25.66 12.63 5.84
N ASN A 315 24.99 12.74 4.68
CA ASN A 315 23.88 13.66 4.48
C ASN A 315 22.70 13.36 5.40
N ARG A 316 22.37 12.07 5.58
CA ARG A 316 21.22 11.65 6.41
C ARG A 316 21.45 11.91 7.88
N MET A 317 22.64 11.59 8.39
CA MET A 317 22.96 11.75 9.81
C MET A 317 23.34 13.19 10.17
N HIS A 318 23.36 14.12 9.19
CA HIS A 318 23.88 15.48 9.33
C HIS A 318 25.30 15.53 9.93
N ILE A 319 26.09 14.47 9.70
CA ILE A 319 27.46 14.37 10.19
C ILE A 319 28.38 14.96 9.13
N PRO A 320 29.26 15.93 9.46
CA PRO A 320 30.20 16.50 8.51
C PRO A 320 31.37 15.53 8.29
N ILE A 321 31.19 14.54 7.41
CA ILE A 321 32.30 13.68 6.96
C ILE A 321 33.21 14.45 5.98
N LEU A 322 32.66 15.50 5.35
CA LEU A 322 33.32 16.32 4.36
C LEU A 322 33.92 17.59 5.00
N ASP A 323 35.15 17.51 5.48
CA ASP A 323 35.96 18.69 5.82
C ASP A 323 36.50 19.39 4.56
N GLN A 324 37.13 20.56 4.70
CA GLN A 324 37.63 21.34 3.57
C GLN A 324 38.65 20.56 2.70
N GLU A 325 39.44 19.67 3.30
CA GLU A 325 40.44 18.85 2.59
C GLU A 325 39.81 17.69 1.81
N THR A 326 38.92 16.90 2.43
CA THR A 326 38.22 15.81 1.75
C THR A 326 37.22 16.33 0.72
N ALA A 327 36.57 17.48 0.97
CA ALA A 327 35.81 18.20 -0.03
C ALA A 327 36.70 18.54 -1.24
N SER A 328 37.86 19.16 -1.01
CA SER A 328 38.80 19.50 -2.09
C SER A 328 39.28 18.26 -2.84
N MET A 329 39.55 17.14 -2.15
CA MET A 329 39.93 15.87 -2.80
C MET A 329 38.78 15.32 -3.64
N LEU A 330 37.57 15.25 -3.11
CA LEU A 330 36.38 14.79 -3.83
C LEU A 330 36.11 15.66 -5.06
N LEU A 331 36.21 16.99 -4.93
CA LEU A 331 36.00 17.93 -6.03
C LEU A 331 37.07 17.82 -7.11
N LYS A 332 38.36 17.92 -6.75
CA LYS A 332 39.46 18.01 -7.73
C LYS A 332 39.87 16.66 -8.30
N LYS A 333 39.91 15.61 -7.47
CA LYS A 333 40.40 14.29 -7.86
C LYS A 333 39.26 13.44 -8.44
N LEU A 334 38.12 13.33 -7.75
CA LEU A 334 37.03 12.46 -8.17
C LEU A 334 36.11 13.14 -9.20
N LEU A 335 35.39 14.19 -8.80
CA LEU A 335 34.37 14.82 -9.64
C LEU A 335 34.97 15.57 -10.85
N GLY A 336 36.15 16.17 -10.68
CA GLY A 336 36.89 16.85 -11.76
C GLY A 336 37.34 15.93 -12.89
N SER A 337 37.41 14.61 -12.64
CA SER A 337 37.75 13.59 -13.64
C SER A 337 36.62 13.28 -14.63
N PHE A 338 35.42 13.83 -14.42
CA PHE A 338 34.27 13.62 -15.29
C PHE A 338 34.32 14.47 -16.56
N PRO A 339 33.92 13.94 -17.73
CA PRO A 339 33.51 12.56 -17.98
C PRO A 339 34.71 11.62 -18.06
N LEU A 340 34.56 10.38 -17.58
CA LEU A 340 35.66 9.40 -17.57
C LEU A 340 36.12 9.00 -18.97
N ASN A 341 35.24 9.11 -19.97
CA ASN A 341 35.60 8.95 -21.37
C ASN A 341 35.10 10.16 -22.18
N PRO A 342 35.98 11.09 -22.59
CA PRO A 342 35.61 12.23 -23.43
C PRO A 342 35.51 11.86 -24.93
N GLU A 343 36.06 10.71 -25.34
CA GLU A 343 36.04 10.26 -26.74
C GLU A 343 34.78 9.42 -27.02
N ASN A 344 33.77 10.04 -27.65
CA ASN A 344 32.44 9.46 -27.94
C ASN A 344 32.43 8.28 -28.95
N ASN A 345 33.57 7.67 -29.27
CA ASN A 345 33.71 6.75 -30.40
C ASN A 345 33.75 5.26 -30.02
N LEU A 346 33.42 4.90 -28.77
CA LEU A 346 33.40 3.51 -28.31
C LEU A 346 32.01 2.90 -28.47
N SER A 347 31.93 1.70 -29.05
CA SER A 347 30.71 0.89 -29.14
C SER A 347 30.89 -0.47 -28.45
N GLY A 348 29.82 -1.03 -27.91
CA GLY A 348 29.83 -2.32 -27.19
C GLY A 348 30.01 -2.19 -25.66
N LYS A 349 30.39 -3.30 -25.00
CA LYS A 349 30.42 -3.43 -23.53
C LYS A 349 31.23 -2.37 -22.79
N VAL A 350 32.32 -1.90 -23.38
CA VAL A 350 33.18 -0.88 -22.77
C VAL A 350 32.46 0.47 -22.66
N ALA A 351 31.60 0.82 -23.63
CA ALA A 351 30.77 2.02 -23.56
C ALA A 351 29.70 1.93 -22.46
N GLU A 352 29.14 0.74 -22.25
CA GLU A 352 28.20 0.47 -21.15
C GLU A 352 28.89 0.63 -19.79
N TRP A 353 30.11 0.12 -19.65
CA TRP A 353 30.92 0.31 -18.43
C TRP A 353 31.15 1.78 -18.12
N TYR A 354 31.59 2.58 -19.09
CA TYR A 354 31.76 4.02 -18.88
C TYR A 354 30.46 4.74 -18.54
N PHE A 355 29.34 4.35 -19.16
CA PHE A 355 28.04 4.92 -18.81
C PHE A 355 27.62 4.60 -17.38
N ILE A 356 27.82 3.36 -16.92
CA ILE A 356 27.55 2.95 -15.52
C ILE A 356 28.41 3.77 -14.56
N LEU A 357 29.72 3.87 -14.80
CA LEU A 357 30.63 4.62 -13.93
C LEU A 357 30.28 6.12 -13.88
N ASN A 358 29.99 6.72 -15.04
CA ASN A 358 29.53 8.11 -15.13
C ASN A 358 28.17 8.32 -14.44
N SER A 359 27.28 7.32 -14.47
CA SER A 359 26.00 7.34 -13.74
C SER A 359 26.24 7.40 -12.22
N VAL A 360 27.10 6.52 -11.69
CA VAL A 360 27.43 6.51 -10.25
C VAL A 360 28.13 7.81 -9.82
N LEU A 361 29.04 8.35 -10.64
CA LEU A 361 29.64 9.67 -10.40
C LEU A 361 28.60 10.80 -10.37
N THR A 362 27.60 10.72 -11.26
CA THR A 362 26.50 11.69 -11.29
C THR A 362 25.64 11.60 -10.03
N GLU A 363 25.35 10.39 -9.55
CA GLU A 363 24.66 10.20 -8.27
C GLU A 363 25.47 10.79 -7.09
N ILE A 364 26.78 10.56 -7.05
CA ILE A 364 27.66 11.19 -6.05
C ILE A 364 27.58 12.72 -6.14
N PHE A 365 27.64 13.28 -7.33
CA PHE A 365 27.52 14.72 -7.56
C PHE A 365 26.18 15.30 -7.05
N LEU A 366 25.07 14.58 -7.25
CA LEU A 366 23.74 15.00 -6.80
C LEU A 366 23.59 14.97 -5.27
N GLU A 367 24.30 14.07 -4.59
CA GLU A 367 24.32 13.95 -3.14
C GLU A 367 25.19 15.00 -2.45
N VAL A 368 26.21 15.57 -3.11
CA VAL A 368 27.05 16.59 -2.47
C VAL A 368 26.24 17.87 -2.18
N SER A 369 26.16 18.23 -0.89
CA SER A 369 25.23 19.24 -0.35
C SER A 369 25.54 20.70 -0.73
N GLY A 370 26.73 21.01 -1.24
CA GLY A 370 27.15 22.37 -1.62
C GLY A 370 27.66 22.46 -3.06
N TRP A 371 26.78 22.75 -4.02
CA TRP A 371 27.18 23.09 -5.40
C TRP A 371 27.92 24.43 -5.49
N SER A 372 27.77 25.30 -4.49
CA SER A 372 28.39 26.62 -4.41
C SER A 372 29.92 26.61 -4.38
N LEU A 373 30.55 25.45 -4.11
CA LEU A 373 32.00 25.27 -4.10
C LEU A 373 32.56 24.67 -5.39
N LEU A 374 31.71 24.25 -6.34
CA LEU A 374 32.17 23.69 -7.62
C LEU A 374 32.37 24.77 -8.69
N PRO A 375 33.48 24.71 -9.46
CA PRO A 375 33.60 25.42 -10.72
C PRO A 375 32.41 25.12 -11.65
N TRP A 376 31.80 26.17 -12.21
CA TRP A 376 30.61 26.07 -13.05
C TRP A 376 30.82 25.20 -14.31
N ASP A 377 32.06 25.13 -14.83
CA ASP A 377 32.42 24.29 -15.96
C ASP A 377 32.24 22.79 -15.65
N ILE A 378 32.60 22.36 -14.44
CA ILE A 378 32.43 20.98 -13.98
C ILE A 378 30.94 20.67 -13.86
N SER A 379 30.18 21.53 -13.19
CA SER A 379 28.73 21.39 -13.03
C SER A 379 28.03 21.29 -14.40
N CYS A 380 28.39 22.14 -15.36
CA CYS A 380 27.83 22.09 -16.72
C CYS A 380 28.05 20.74 -17.42
N ARG A 381 29.19 20.06 -17.20
CA ARG A 381 29.44 18.72 -17.77
C ARG A 381 28.47 17.68 -17.21
N TYR A 382 28.21 17.69 -15.91
CA TYR A 382 27.23 16.80 -15.27
C TYR A 382 25.79 17.13 -15.71
N LEU A 383 25.42 18.41 -15.72
CA LEU A 383 24.10 18.85 -16.18
C LEU A 383 23.81 18.39 -17.62
N LYS A 384 24.80 18.50 -18.51
CA LYS A 384 24.70 18.00 -19.89
C LYS A 384 24.53 16.48 -19.97
N PHE A 385 25.19 15.72 -19.10
CA PHE A 385 25.00 14.27 -19.03
C PHE A 385 23.60 13.90 -18.54
N ILE A 386 23.09 14.60 -17.52
CA ILE A 386 21.73 14.41 -17.00
C ILE A 386 20.70 14.73 -18.10
N ASP A 387 20.80 15.88 -18.77
CA ASP A 387 19.89 16.26 -19.88
C ASP A 387 19.91 15.21 -21.01
N ASN A 388 21.09 14.78 -21.44
CA ASN A 388 21.23 13.78 -22.50
C ASN A 388 20.69 12.41 -22.08
N THR A 389 20.82 12.04 -20.80
CA THR A 389 20.27 10.80 -20.24
C THR A 389 18.75 10.88 -20.16
N LEU A 390 18.22 11.99 -19.67
CA LEU A 390 16.79 12.28 -19.65
C LEU A 390 16.21 12.21 -21.06
N ARG A 391 16.75 12.95 -22.03
CA ARG A 391 16.28 12.94 -23.43
C ARG A 391 16.56 11.63 -24.20
N GLY A 392 17.16 10.62 -23.55
CA GLY A 392 17.40 9.32 -24.15
C GLY A 392 18.42 9.32 -25.30
N LYS A 393 19.30 10.33 -25.40
CA LYS A 393 20.28 10.44 -26.50
C LYS A 393 21.31 9.30 -26.53
N PHE A 394 21.48 8.58 -25.41
CA PHE A 394 22.39 7.44 -25.27
C PHE A 394 21.77 6.07 -25.63
N THR A 395 20.47 6.01 -25.94
CA THR A 395 19.74 4.73 -26.14
C THR A 395 20.18 3.92 -27.35
N ARG A 396 20.82 4.55 -28.36
CA ARG A 396 21.31 3.85 -29.56
C ARG A 396 22.56 2.98 -29.31
N SER A 397 23.29 3.21 -28.22
CA SER A 397 24.56 2.53 -27.92
C SER A 397 24.56 1.74 -26.59
N ILE A 398 23.49 1.81 -25.79
CA ILE A 398 23.44 1.27 -24.42
C ILE A 398 22.17 0.42 -24.24
N GLY A 399 22.29 -0.74 -23.59
CA GLY A 399 21.15 -1.59 -23.28
C GLY A 399 20.03 -0.87 -22.50
N GLU A 400 18.77 -1.05 -22.92
CA GLU A 400 17.58 -0.40 -22.34
C GLU A 400 17.45 -0.63 -20.82
N SER A 401 17.86 -1.81 -20.34
CA SER A 401 17.78 -2.16 -18.91
C SER A 401 18.75 -1.35 -18.04
N ILE A 402 19.93 -1.03 -18.55
CA ILE A 402 20.95 -0.24 -17.85
C ILE A 402 20.50 1.21 -17.79
N HIS A 403 20.11 1.75 -18.94
CA HIS A 403 19.58 3.11 -19.04
C HIS A 403 18.37 3.32 -18.12
N LYS A 404 17.48 2.33 -18.03
CA LYS A 404 16.36 2.35 -17.09
C LYS A 404 16.82 2.47 -15.64
N LYS A 405 17.76 1.63 -15.19
CA LYS A 405 18.27 1.69 -13.81
C LYS A 405 18.84 3.07 -13.47
N THR A 406 19.61 3.66 -14.38
CA THR A 406 20.14 5.02 -14.23
C THR A 406 19.02 6.06 -14.13
N LEU A 407 17.99 5.98 -14.97
CA LEU A 407 16.84 6.90 -14.88
C LEU A 407 16.13 6.80 -13.52
N LEU A 408 15.98 5.61 -12.96
CA LEU A 408 15.37 5.41 -11.64
C LEU A 408 16.15 6.07 -10.52
N ALA A 409 17.49 6.06 -10.62
CA ALA A 409 18.35 6.71 -9.65
C ALA A 409 18.37 8.24 -9.79
N LEU A 410 18.32 8.77 -11.02
CA LEU A 410 18.45 10.22 -11.27
C LEU A 410 17.14 11.00 -11.08
N VAL A 411 15.99 10.43 -11.46
CA VAL A 411 14.69 11.13 -11.45
C VAL A 411 14.31 11.72 -10.09
N PRO A 412 14.50 11.03 -8.94
CA PRO A 412 14.23 11.61 -7.62
C PRO A 412 14.99 12.90 -7.30
N PHE A 413 16.12 13.17 -7.97
CA PHE A 413 16.91 14.38 -7.75
C PHE A 413 16.49 15.56 -8.63
N VAL A 414 15.66 15.34 -9.65
CA VAL A 414 15.22 16.38 -10.60
C VAL A 414 14.58 17.59 -9.88
N PRO A 415 13.67 17.43 -8.89
CA PRO A 415 13.11 18.57 -8.15
C PRO A 415 14.18 19.39 -7.44
N LYS A 416 15.08 18.71 -6.70
CA LYS A 416 16.18 19.36 -5.98
C LYS A 416 17.12 20.08 -6.96
N LEU A 417 17.36 19.51 -8.13
CA LEU A 417 18.24 20.08 -9.15
C LEU A 417 17.64 21.35 -9.77
N ILE A 418 16.35 21.35 -10.10
CA ILE A 418 15.64 22.52 -10.63
C ILE A 418 15.61 23.66 -9.60
N LEU A 419 15.43 23.35 -8.32
CA LEU A 419 15.47 24.34 -7.23
C LEU A 419 16.88 24.90 -7.00
N ARG A 420 17.94 24.14 -7.32
CA ARG A 420 19.35 24.50 -7.03
C ARG A 420 20.07 25.20 -8.19
N VAL A 421 19.63 25.03 -9.44
CA VAL A 421 20.26 25.64 -10.62
C VAL A 421 19.82 27.09 -10.78
N GLU A 422 20.74 28.05 -10.68
CA GLU A 422 20.45 29.49 -10.84
C GLU A 422 20.17 29.89 -12.30
N ASP A 423 20.77 29.17 -13.27
CA ASP A 423 20.63 29.43 -14.70
C ASP A 423 19.22 29.06 -15.22
N ARG A 424 18.57 30.01 -15.89
CA ARG A 424 17.21 29.83 -16.45
C ARG A 424 17.17 28.81 -17.59
N GLU A 425 18.15 28.83 -18.48
CA GLU A 425 18.15 27.94 -19.65
C GLU A 425 18.27 26.47 -19.23
N TRP A 426 19.10 26.19 -18.23
CA TRP A 426 19.22 24.83 -17.69
C TRP A 426 17.94 24.37 -17.00
N ARG A 427 17.28 25.22 -16.21
CA ARG A 427 16.00 24.90 -15.58
C ARG A 427 14.94 24.55 -16.62
N ASP A 428 14.80 25.37 -17.67
CA ASP A 428 13.86 25.12 -18.76
C ASP A 428 14.20 23.83 -19.52
N ASN A 429 15.50 23.58 -19.78
CA ASN A 429 15.94 22.37 -20.46
C ASN A 429 15.63 21.10 -19.66
N PHE A 430 15.78 21.12 -18.33
CA PHE A 430 15.45 19.99 -17.46
C PHE A 430 13.94 19.77 -17.35
N MET A 431 13.16 20.84 -17.22
CA MET A 431 11.69 20.78 -17.22
C MET A 431 11.20 20.15 -18.52
N GLN A 432 11.64 20.66 -19.68
CA GLN A 432 11.29 20.09 -20.98
C GLN A 432 11.79 18.65 -21.17
N ALA A 433 13.01 18.33 -20.73
CA ALA A 433 13.53 16.97 -20.82
C ALA A 433 12.68 15.99 -20.00
N PHE A 434 12.26 16.40 -18.80
CA PHE A 434 11.34 15.62 -17.97
C PHE A 434 9.94 15.54 -18.58
N THR A 435 9.40 16.64 -19.13
CA THR A 435 8.12 16.66 -19.87
C THR A 435 8.15 15.72 -21.07
N ILE A 436 9.22 15.73 -21.87
CA ILE A 436 9.34 14.86 -23.06
C ILE A 436 9.34 13.38 -22.65
N ILE A 437 10.16 12.98 -21.65
CA ILE A 437 10.20 11.59 -21.16
C ILE A 437 8.83 11.10 -20.67
N THR A 438 8.04 12.02 -20.12
CA THR A 438 6.80 11.68 -19.42
C THR A 438 5.58 11.78 -20.33
N LEU A 439 5.59 12.66 -21.34
CA LEU A 439 4.45 12.94 -22.22
C LEU A 439 4.62 12.44 -23.67
N SER A 440 5.83 12.33 -24.22
CA SER A 440 6.01 12.19 -25.68
C SER A 440 5.77 10.79 -26.27
N ASP A 441 5.39 9.78 -25.47
CA ASP A 441 5.10 8.40 -25.94
C ASP A 441 3.67 7.92 -25.58
N CYS A 442 2.72 8.85 -25.48
CA CYS A 442 1.29 8.52 -25.34
C CYS A 442 0.65 8.10 -26.69
N GLU A 443 1.18 7.06 -27.36
CA GLU A 443 0.45 6.38 -28.44
C GLU A 443 -0.63 5.42 -27.90
N PRO A 444 -1.73 5.19 -28.66
CA PRO A 444 -2.98 4.64 -28.12
C PRO A 444 -2.92 3.16 -27.74
N GLU A 445 -1.97 2.38 -28.25
CA GLU A 445 -1.99 0.91 -28.10
C GLU A 445 -1.01 0.34 -27.07
N SER A 446 -0.25 1.16 -26.34
CA SER A 446 0.63 0.61 -25.32
C SER A 446 0.96 1.55 -24.16
N PRO A 447 -0.03 1.99 -23.36
CA PRO A 447 0.20 2.62 -22.07
C PRO A 447 0.79 1.64 -21.01
N LEU A 448 1.28 0.46 -21.43
CA LEU A 448 2.06 -0.50 -20.64
C LEU A 448 3.52 -0.63 -21.11
N LYS A 449 3.91 -0.11 -22.29
CA LYS A 449 5.33 0.14 -22.62
C LYS A 449 5.89 1.35 -21.85
N LEU A 450 5.03 2.20 -21.29
CA LEU A 450 5.43 3.29 -20.39
C LEU A 450 5.53 2.85 -18.91
N ALA A 451 4.89 1.74 -18.52
CA ALA A 451 5.20 1.05 -17.26
C ALA A 451 6.63 0.45 -17.25
N LEU A 452 7.42 0.70 -18.31
CA LEU A 452 8.71 0.10 -18.57
C LEU A 452 9.90 1.06 -18.46
N ARG A 453 9.75 2.36 -18.14
CA ARG A 453 10.92 3.24 -17.84
C ARG A 453 10.98 3.78 -16.40
N ILE A 454 9.96 4.43 -15.84
CA ILE A 454 9.96 4.95 -14.44
C ILE A 454 8.68 4.50 -13.70
N PRO A 455 8.74 3.98 -12.45
CA PRO A 455 7.57 3.67 -11.65
C PRO A 455 6.71 4.91 -11.44
N VAL A 456 5.40 4.76 -11.66
CA VAL A 456 4.39 5.82 -11.49
C VAL A 456 4.49 6.52 -10.13
N ARG A 457 4.86 5.79 -9.07
CA ARG A 457 5.09 6.37 -7.73
C ARG A 457 6.23 7.39 -7.71
N VAL A 458 7.35 7.08 -8.35
CA VAL A 458 8.53 7.97 -8.40
C VAL A 458 8.20 9.21 -9.22
N PHE A 459 7.51 9.02 -10.35
CA PHE A 459 7.02 10.13 -11.18
C PHE A 459 6.11 11.07 -10.38
N ILE A 460 5.09 10.53 -9.70
CA ILE A 460 4.14 11.37 -8.96
C ILE A 460 4.80 12.06 -7.77
N SER A 461 5.74 11.42 -7.08
CA SER A 461 6.52 12.07 -6.03
C SER A 461 7.30 13.26 -6.58
N VAL A 462 7.97 13.09 -7.71
CA VAL A 462 8.76 14.15 -8.36
C VAL A 462 7.88 15.28 -8.87
N VAL A 463 6.74 14.96 -9.50
CA VAL A 463 5.76 15.96 -9.94
C VAL A 463 5.18 16.72 -8.76
N ARG A 464 4.88 16.03 -7.65
CA ARG A 464 4.42 16.67 -6.41
C ARG A 464 5.45 17.66 -5.89
N ASP A 465 6.72 17.26 -5.81
CA ASP A 465 7.81 18.10 -5.29
C ASP A 465 8.11 19.28 -6.23
N LEU A 466 7.85 19.14 -7.54
CA LEU A 466 8.02 20.20 -8.53
C LEU A 466 6.87 21.22 -8.56
N ILE A 467 5.64 20.78 -8.30
CA ILE A 467 4.47 21.67 -8.30
C ILE A 467 4.25 22.30 -6.90
N ILE A 468 4.54 21.55 -5.84
CA ILE A 468 4.34 21.94 -4.43
C ILE A 468 5.66 21.78 -3.65
N PRO A 469 6.74 22.52 -3.99
CA PRO A 469 7.96 22.49 -3.19
C PRO A 469 7.72 23.08 -1.79
N ASN A 470 8.01 22.33 -0.73
CA ASN A 470 7.91 22.76 0.68
C ASN A 470 6.51 23.25 1.13
N GLY A 471 5.44 22.85 0.44
CA GLY A 471 4.06 23.23 0.80
C GLY A 471 3.55 24.53 0.18
N ASP A 472 4.40 25.26 -0.57
CA ASP A 472 4.05 26.49 -1.29
C ASP A 472 4.32 26.37 -2.80
N ILE A 473 3.53 27.06 -3.62
CA ILE A 473 3.71 27.07 -5.08
C ILE A 473 4.85 28.03 -5.45
N LEU A 474 6.05 27.52 -5.69
CA LEU A 474 7.13 28.32 -6.29
C LEU A 474 6.98 28.39 -7.82
N TYR A 475 7.35 29.55 -8.39
CA TYR A 475 7.35 29.89 -9.83
C TYR A 475 6.07 30.45 -10.45
N LEU A 476 5.25 31.13 -9.64
CA LEU A 476 4.05 31.80 -10.13
C LEU A 476 4.24 32.96 -11.12
N ASN A 477 5.49 33.41 -11.32
CA ASN A 477 5.81 34.56 -12.16
C ASN A 477 6.68 34.20 -13.39
N ASP A 478 7.01 32.93 -13.62
CA ASP A 478 7.82 32.49 -14.78
C ASP A 478 6.94 31.75 -15.81
N PRO A 479 6.65 32.37 -16.98
CA PRO A 479 5.64 31.86 -17.92
C PRO A 479 6.00 30.52 -18.59
N THR A 480 7.29 30.18 -18.72
CA THR A 480 7.73 28.90 -19.31
C THR A 480 7.52 27.73 -18.35
N VAL A 481 7.95 27.88 -17.10
CA VAL A 481 7.78 26.90 -16.03
C VAL A 481 6.30 26.63 -15.75
N ASN A 482 5.47 27.67 -15.83
CA ASN A 482 4.02 27.55 -15.68
C ASN A 482 3.42 26.64 -16.77
N ASN A 483 3.86 26.75 -18.02
CA ASN A 483 3.31 25.95 -19.12
C ASN A 483 3.59 24.44 -18.98
N ASP A 484 4.79 24.04 -18.56
CA ASP A 484 5.13 22.62 -18.33
C ASP A 484 4.38 22.05 -17.12
N GLN A 485 4.32 22.80 -16.01
CA GLN A 485 3.56 22.40 -14.82
C GLN A 485 2.06 22.27 -15.12
N LEU A 486 1.49 23.20 -15.89
CA LEU A 486 0.10 23.15 -16.36
C LEU A 486 -0.16 21.91 -17.22
N ALA A 487 0.75 21.59 -18.15
CA ALA A 487 0.62 20.41 -18.99
C ALA A 487 0.63 19.10 -18.16
N TRP A 488 1.43 19.02 -17.10
CA TRP A 488 1.41 17.85 -16.21
C TRP A 488 0.11 17.72 -15.44
N VAL A 489 -0.42 18.83 -14.90
CA VAL A 489 -1.70 18.85 -14.17
C VAL A 489 -2.84 18.40 -15.09
N ASP A 490 -2.85 18.83 -16.35
CA ASP A 490 -3.85 18.45 -17.35
C ASP A 490 -3.87 16.96 -17.69
N GLU A 491 -2.72 16.29 -17.63
CA GLU A 491 -2.60 14.86 -17.96
C GLU A 491 -2.98 13.94 -16.79
N LEU A 492 -3.08 14.46 -15.55
CA LEU A 492 -3.42 13.64 -14.38
C LEU A 492 -4.82 13.00 -14.48
N PRO A 493 -5.89 13.71 -14.89
CA PRO A 493 -7.20 13.08 -15.11
C PRO A 493 -7.24 12.07 -16.26
N SER A 494 -6.51 12.34 -17.36
CA SER A 494 -6.33 11.40 -18.47
C SER A 494 -5.68 10.10 -17.99
N LEU A 495 -4.63 10.20 -17.18
CA LEU A 495 -3.97 9.06 -16.53
C LEU A 495 -4.91 8.32 -15.57
N LEU A 496 -5.66 9.06 -14.75
CA LEU A 496 -6.62 8.49 -13.80
C LEU A 496 -7.69 7.65 -14.53
N THR A 497 -8.25 8.17 -15.62
CA THR A 497 -9.25 7.47 -16.43
C THR A 497 -8.66 6.26 -17.14
N LYS A 498 -7.46 6.37 -17.71
CA LYS A 498 -6.74 5.22 -18.31
C LYS A 498 -6.46 4.11 -17.30
N LEU A 499 -6.03 4.46 -16.08
CA LEU A 499 -5.77 3.49 -15.01
C LEU A 499 -7.07 2.85 -14.50
N GLY A 500 -8.14 3.65 -14.35
CA GLY A 500 -9.47 3.18 -13.99
C GLY A 500 -10.04 2.19 -14.99
N ASN A 501 -9.98 2.49 -16.29
CA ASN A 501 -10.43 1.58 -17.35
C ASN A 501 -9.63 0.26 -17.36
N LYS A 502 -8.31 0.32 -17.11
CA LYS A 502 -7.51 -0.91 -16.96
C LYS A 502 -7.87 -1.73 -15.73
N HIS A 503 -8.20 -1.08 -14.62
CA HIS A 503 -8.70 -1.78 -13.42
C HIS A 503 -9.98 -2.56 -13.76
N LEU A 504 -10.89 -1.94 -14.52
CA LEU A 504 -12.12 -2.56 -15.01
C LEU A 504 -11.85 -3.86 -15.80
N VAL A 505 -10.96 -3.79 -16.79
CA VAL A 505 -10.55 -4.95 -17.62
C VAL A 505 -9.85 -6.01 -16.78
N SER A 506 -8.98 -5.59 -15.84
CA SER A 506 -8.23 -6.52 -14.98
C SER A 506 -9.09 -7.24 -13.95
N THR A 507 -10.27 -6.69 -13.62
CA THR A 507 -11.24 -7.31 -12.72
C THR A 507 -12.10 -8.35 -13.46
N GLN A 508 -12.23 -8.23 -14.79
CA GLN A 508 -12.99 -9.16 -15.64
C GLN A 508 -12.14 -10.34 -16.16
N GLN A 509 -10.81 -10.17 -16.25
CA GLN A 509 -9.87 -11.22 -16.65
C GLN A 509 -9.20 -11.86 -15.42
N PHE A 510 -8.82 -13.14 -15.49
CA PHE A 510 -8.02 -13.85 -14.47
C PHE A 510 -6.59 -13.28 -14.37
N VAL A 511 -6.45 -12.04 -13.92
CA VAL A 511 -5.18 -11.34 -13.77
C VAL A 511 -4.60 -11.61 -12.38
N LYS A 512 -3.29 -11.89 -12.30
CA LYS A 512 -2.57 -12.09 -11.03
C LYS A 512 -2.83 -10.91 -10.07
N GLU A 513 -3.24 -11.21 -8.83
CA GLU A 513 -3.55 -10.24 -7.75
C GLU A 513 -2.50 -9.11 -7.60
N LYS A 514 -1.23 -9.45 -7.80
CA LYS A 514 -0.11 -8.50 -7.75
C LYS A 514 -0.17 -7.39 -8.81
N LYS A 515 -0.74 -7.64 -10.00
CA LYS A 515 -0.92 -6.62 -11.06
C LYS A 515 -2.10 -5.70 -10.73
N LYS A 516 -3.18 -6.24 -10.17
CA LYS A 516 -4.33 -5.47 -9.67
C LYS A 516 -3.91 -4.50 -8.57
N GLN A 517 -3.20 -4.98 -7.55
CA GLN A 517 -2.67 -4.15 -6.46
C GLN A 517 -1.77 -3.00 -6.94
N ARG A 518 -0.96 -3.22 -7.99
CA ARG A 518 -0.13 -2.17 -8.58
C ARG A 518 -0.95 -1.08 -9.26
N ILE A 519 -2.03 -1.44 -9.96
CA ILE A 519 -2.94 -0.47 -10.60
C ILE A 519 -3.69 0.32 -9.53
N GLU A 520 -4.21 -0.36 -8.51
CA GLU A 520 -4.88 0.26 -7.36
C GLU A 520 -3.97 1.26 -6.63
N HIS A 521 -2.71 0.87 -6.38
CA HIS A 521 -1.73 1.78 -5.79
C HIS A 521 -1.47 3.00 -6.70
N ALA A 522 -1.28 2.80 -8.00
CA ALA A 522 -1.09 3.92 -8.93
C ALA A 522 -2.27 4.91 -8.93
N ILE A 523 -3.51 4.41 -8.93
CA ILE A 523 -4.72 5.25 -8.83
C ILE A 523 -4.71 6.04 -7.52
N SER A 524 -4.39 5.39 -6.39
CA SER A 524 -4.36 6.07 -5.08
C SER A 524 -3.35 7.22 -5.03
N VAL A 525 -2.19 7.04 -5.67
CA VAL A 525 -1.13 8.05 -5.69
C VAL A 525 -1.51 9.23 -6.60
N VAL A 526 -2.16 8.97 -7.75
CA VAL A 526 -2.69 10.05 -8.62
C VAL A 526 -3.77 10.86 -7.90
N LEU A 527 -4.72 10.18 -7.23
CA LEU A 527 -5.77 10.86 -6.46
C LEU A 527 -5.20 11.68 -5.31
N GLN A 528 -4.19 11.17 -4.60
CA GLN A 528 -3.54 11.92 -3.52
C GLN A 528 -2.86 13.19 -4.03
N LEU A 529 -2.17 13.12 -5.17
CA LEU A 529 -1.60 14.32 -5.80
C LEU A 529 -2.68 15.32 -6.18
N LEU A 530 -3.78 14.88 -6.80
CA LEU A 530 -4.90 15.75 -7.17
C LEU A 530 -5.55 16.42 -5.94
N ILE A 531 -5.68 15.70 -4.82
CA ILE A 531 -6.15 16.26 -3.54
C ILE A 531 -5.18 17.32 -3.02
N ASP A 532 -3.88 17.01 -3.00
CA ASP A 532 -2.84 17.93 -2.52
C ASP A 532 -2.83 19.22 -3.37
N LEU A 533 -2.94 19.09 -4.69
CA LEU A 533 -3.09 20.23 -5.61
C LEU A 533 -4.36 21.05 -5.35
N GLY A 534 -5.47 20.39 -5.03
CA GLY A 534 -6.72 21.04 -4.65
C GLY A 534 -6.59 21.83 -3.34
N ARG A 535 -5.92 21.25 -2.33
CA ARG A 535 -5.69 21.87 -1.01
C ARG A 535 -4.82 23.12 -1.06
N VAL A 536 -3.77 23.10 -1.88
CA VAL A 536 -2.83 24.23 -2.05
C VAL A 536 -3.44 25.34 -2.93
N GLY A 537 -4.63 25.12 -3.50
CA GLY A 537 -5.29 26.09 -4.37
C GLY A 537 -4.65 26.22 -5.76
N CYS A 538 -3.68 25.35 -6.11
CA CYS A 538 -3.09 25.25 -7.45
C CYS A 538 -4.19 25.07 -8.49
N VAL A 539 -5.12 24.15 -8.26
CA VAL A 539 -6.21 23.85 -9.22
C VAL A 539 -7.08 25.10 -9.45
N LYS A 540 -7.32 25.90 -8.40
CA LYS A 540 -8.09 27.15 -8.48
C LYS A 540 -7.36 28.17 -9.33
N LYS A 541 -6.04 28.31 -9.15
CA LYS A 541 -5.22 29.26 -9.92
C LYS A 541 -4.94 28.80 -11.35
N VAL A 542 -4.70 27.51 -11.57
CA VAL A 542 -4.55 26.87 -12.89
C VAL A 542 -5.81 27.02 -13.74
N LEU A 543 -7.00 26.79 -13.16
CA LEU A 543 -8.27 27.01 -13.85
C LEU A 543 -8.51 28.51 -14.11
N ILE A 544 -8.23 29.39 -13.15
CA ILE A 544 -8.40 30.85 -13.31
C ILE A 544 -7.42 31.44 -14.34
N ASP A 545 -6.14 31.09 -14.29
CA ASP A 545 -5.11 31.63 -15.19
C ASP A 545 -5.31 31.13 -16.63
N ARG A 546 -5.91 29.94 -16.82
CA ARG A 546 -6.28 29.45 -18.15
C ARG A 546 -7.56 30.09 -18.70
N VAL A 547 -8.57 30.33 -17.85
CA VAL A 547 -9.74 31.16 -18.20
C VAL A 547 -9.29 32.58 -18.60
N ARG A 548 -8.19 33.08 -18.02
CA ARG A 548 -7.61 34.39 -18.36
C ARG A 548 -6.74 34.35 -19.63
N CYS A 549 -6.04 33.26 -19.94
CA CYS A 549 -5.04 33.20 -21.02
C CYS A 549 -5.48 32.46 -22.31
N LEU A 550 -6.47 31.57 -22.28
CA LEU A 550 -6.86 30.76 -23.45
C LEU A 550 -8.38 30.60 -23.51
N GLN A 551 -9.07 31.57 -24.10
CA GLN A 551 -10.54 31.57 -24.27
C GLN A 551 -11.11 30.44 -25.17
N ASN A 552 -10.31 29.49 -25.70
CA ASN A 552 -10.79 28.55 -26.74
C ASN A 552 -10.31 27.09 -26.65
N ALA A 553 -9.77 26.60 -25.52
CA ALA A 553 -9.44 25.17 -25.38
C ALA A 553 -10.49 24.43 -24.53
N PRO A 554 -11.13 23.33 -24.99
CA PRO A 554 -11.93 22.49 -24.12
C PRO A 554 -10.99 21.90 -23.06
N SER A 555 -11.24 22.16 -21.78
CA SER A 555 -10.42 21.62 -20.71
C SER A 555 -10.55 20.09 -20.68
N THR A 556 -9.61 19.38 -21.33
CA THR A 556 -9.45 17.92 -21.29
C THR A 556 -9.53 17.41 -19.84
N PHE A 557 -8.99 18.19 -18.90
CA PHE A 557 -9.08 17.96 -17.46
C PHE A 557 -10.52 17.64 -16.97
N LYS A 558 -11.50 18.52 -17.25
CA LYS A 558 -12.89 18.35 -16.76
C LYS A 558 -13.57 17.15 -17.41
N GLU A 559 -13.32 16.98 -18.70
CA GLU A 559 -13.90 15.90 -19.49
C GLU A 559 -13.34 14.53 -19.07
N ASP A 560 -12.04 14.43 -18.84
CA ASP A 560 -11.42 13.19 -18.41
C ASP A 560 -11.72 12.87 -16.94
N THR A 561 -11.87 13.89 -16.08
CA THR A 561 -12.39 13.71 -14.72
C THR A 561 -13.83 13.18 -14.75
N ARG A 562 -14.68 13.71 -15.64
CA ARG A 562 -16.05 13.22 -15.85
C ARG A 562 -16.06 11.76 -16.28
N LYS A 563 -15.21 11.38 -17.26
CA LYS A 563 -15.09 10.00 -17.75
C LYS A 563 -14.67 8.98 -16.68
N PHE A 564 -13.92 9.40 -15.67
CA PHE A 564 -13.55 8.55 -14.54
C PHE A 564 -14.78 8.10 -13.71
N PHE A 565 -15.77 8.99 -13.57
CA PHE A 565 -17.04 8.68 -12.90
C PHE A 565 -18.03 8.01 -13.86
N ASN A 566 -18.28 8.60 -15.03
CA ASN A 566 -19.11 8.01 -16.07
C ASN A 566 -18.52 8.26 -17.48
N PRO A 567 -18.07 7.21 -18.19
CA PRO A 567 -17.51 7.33 -19.52
C PRO A 567 -18.56 7.36 -20.66
N TYR A 568 -19.85 7.11 -20.40
CA TYR A 568 -20.90 7.01 -21.42
C TYR A 568 -21.90 8.17 -21.37
N GLN A 569 -22.37 8.61 -22.53
CA GLN A 569 -23.17 9.84 -22.69
C GLN A 569 -24.56 9.63 -23.31
N GLU A 570 -24.91 8.41 -23.74
CA GLU A 570 -26.16 8.13 -24.46
C GLU A 570 -27.28 7.65 -23.54
N GLU A 571 -28.42 8.34 -23.59
CA GLU A 571 -29.69 7.95 -22.97
C GLU A 571 -30.18 6.63 -23.58
N GLY A 572 -30.07 5.53 -22.84
CA GLY A 572 -30.72 4.25 -23.19
C GLY A 572 -29.86 2.99 -23.05
N ALA A 573 -28.54 3.09 -22.90
CA ALA A 573 -27.69 1.92 -22.65
C ALA A 573 -27.68 1.54 -21.16
N VAL A 574 -27.68 0.24 -20.87
CA VAL A 574 -27.58 -0.33 -19.50
C VAL A 574 -26.34 0.22 -18.81
N GLU A 575 -26.53 1.22 -17.95
CA GLU A 575 -25.46 2.07 -17.40
C GLU A 575 -24.38 1.26 -16.68
N PRO A 576 -23.18 1.08 -17.26
CA PRO A 576 -22.06 0.57 -16.49
C PRO A 576 -21.56 1.75 -15.63
N GLY A 577 -21.74 1.67 -14.31
CA GLY A 577 -21.08 2.57 -13.38
C GLY A 577 -19.59 2.63 -13.76
N GLY A 578 -19.07 3.84 -13.99
CA GLY A 578 -17.74 4.02 -14.55
C GLY A 578 -16.63 3.46 -13.66
N PRO A 579 -15.36 3.68 -14.03
CA PRO A 579 -14.21 3.15 -13.29
C PRO A 579 -14.30 3.30 -11.78
N PHE A 580 -14.77 4.45 -11.29
CA PHE A 580 -14.99 4.72 -9.87
C PHE A 580 -15.82 3.65 -9.12
N ALA A 581 -16.93 3.20 -9.70
CA ALA A 581 -17.91 2.37 -8.99
C ALA A 581 -17.38 0.97 -8.61
N ARG A 582 -16.39 0.46 -9.37
CA ARG A 582 -15.80 -0.87 -9.15
C ARG A 582 -14.49 -0.86 -8.35
N LEU A 583 -14.00 0.31 -7.95
CA LEU A 583 -12.77 0.43 -7.17
C LEU A 583 -12.97 -0.05 -5.71
N PRO A 584 -11.89 -0.43 -5.02
CA PRO A 584 -11.93 -0.70 -3.59
C PRO A 584 -12.36 0.54 -2.77
N ARG A 585 -13.07 0.30 -1.66
CA ARG A 585 -13.61 1.36 -0.78
C ARG A 585 -12.59 2.43 -0.39
N LYS A 586 -11.34 2.04 -0.08
CA LYS A 586 -10.28 3.00 0.30
C LYS A 586 -9.96 4.00 -0.82
N ILE A 587 -9.99 3.54 -2.07
CA ILE A 587 -9.70 4.37 -3.25
C ILE A 587 -10.93 5.20 -3.62
N GLN A 588 -12.13 4.64 -3.45
CA GLN A 588 -13.37 5.40 -3.61
C GLN A 588 -13.41 6.59 -2.64
N GLU A 589 -13.03 6.40 -1.37
CA GLU A 589 -12.96 7.52 -0.40
C GLU A 589 -11.98 8.61 -0.87
N LEU A 590 -10.79 8.25 -1.35
CA LEU A 590 -9.84 9.22 -1.92
C LEU A 590 -10.43 9.97 -3.12
N ALA A 591 -11.15 9.28 -4.01
CA ALA A 591 -11.81 9.92 -5.14
C ALA A 591 -12.92 10.88 -4.70
N LEU A 592 -13.65 10.56 -3.63
CA LEU A 592 -14.64 11.46 -3.04
C LEU A 592 -14.01 12.67 -2.34
N CYS A 593 -12.88 12.48 -1.66
CA CYS A 593 -12.09 13.60 -1.13
C CYS A 593 -11.59 14.51 -2.26
N PHE A 594 -11.09 13.93 -3.36
CA PHE A 594 -10.72 14.69 -4.56
C PHE A 594 -11.92 15.48 -5.10
N LEU A 595 -13.09 14.85 -5.20
CA LEU A 595 -14.30 15.51 -5.66
C LEU A 595 -14.65 16.77 -4.85
N TYR A 596 -14.48 16.73 -3.53
CA TYR A 596 -14.69 17.87 -2.63
C TYR A 596 -13.71 19.03 -2.88
N TYR A 597 -12.43 18.75 -3.09
CA TYR A 597 -11.42 19.80 -3.34
C TYR A 597 -11.41 20.32 -4.79
N PHE A 598 -12.05 19.61 -5.73
CA PHE A 598 -12.07 19.93 -7.15
C PHE A 598 -13.24 20.84 -7.59
N THR A 599 -14.08 21.30 -6.67
CA THR A 599 -15.38 21.96 -6.92
C THR A 599 -15.33 23.38 -7.51
N ILE A 600 -14.33 23.68 -8.34
CA ILE A 600 -13.94 25.05 -8.71
C ILE A 600 -14.86 25.73 -9.74
N ASP A 601 -15.80 25.03 -10.37
CA ASP A 601 -16.76 25.63 -11.33
C ASP A 601 -18.20 25.11 -11.18
N ASN A 602 -18.74 25.06 -9.96
CA ASN A 602 -20.16 24.79 -9.68
C ASN A 602 -20.71 23.43 -10.14
N PHE A 603 -19.94 22.34 -10.09
CA PHE A 603 -20.44 21.01 -10.51
C PHE A 603 -21.26 21.08 -11.80
N SER A 604 -20.60 21.33 -12.93
CA SER A 604 -21.31 21.47 -14.21
C SER A 604 -22.38 20.38 -14.40
N PRO A 605 -23.56 20.68 -14.99
CA PRO A 605 -24.62 19.69 -15.16
C PRO A 605 -24.18 18.34 -15.78
N PRO A 606 -23.18 18.28 -16.68
CA PRO A 606 -22.59 17.02 -17.13
C PRO A 606 -21.88 16.20 -16.03
N MET A 607 -21.18 16.86 -15.11
CA MET A 607 -20.49 16.20 -13.98
C MET A 607 -21.49 15.64 -12.97
N GLN A 608 -22.56 16.39 -12.67
CA GLN A 608 -23.62 15.92 -11.79
C GLN A 608 -24.32 14.68 -12.38
N ARG A 609 -24.64 14.71 -13.68
CA ARG A 609 -25.21 13.54 -14.37
C ARG A 609 -24.29 12.32 -14.28
N ALA A 610 -22.98 12.49 -14.39
CA ALA A 610 -22.01 11.40 -14.22
C ALA A 610 -22.04 10.81 -12.81
N ILE A 611 -22.13 11.65 -11.77
CA ILE A 611 -22.19 11.21 -10.37
C ILE A 611 -23.53 10.57 -10.03
N VAL A 612 -24.63 11.12 -10.52
CA VAL A 612 -25.96 10.51 -10.37
C VAL A 612 -25.98 9.13 -11.00
N SER A 613 -25.45 8.97 -12.21
CA SER A 613 -25.34 7.65 -12.86
C SER A 613 -24.49 6.67 -12.04
N CYS A 614 -23.42 7.13 -11.38
CA CYS A 614 -22.69 6.30 -10.42
C CYS A 614 -23.56 5.85 -9.25
N CYS A 615 -24.37 6.75 -8.71
CA CYS A 615 -25.27 6.45 -7.58
C CYS A 615 -26.41 5.50 -7.96
N LEU A 616 -26.88 5.57 -9.22
CA LEU A 616 -27.92 4.71 -9.77
C LEU A 616 -27.38 3.34 -10.22
N TYR A 617 -26.06 3.11 -10.13
CA TYR A 617 -25.44 1.84 -10.51
C TYR A 617 -25.76 0.73 -9.49
N PRO A 618 -26.40 -0.39 -9.89
CA PRO A 618 -26.90 -1.40 -8.96
C PRO A 618 -25.84 -2.11 -8.10
N GLN A 619 -24.57 -2.10 -8.51
CA GLN A 619 -23.49 -2.76 -7.76
C GLN A 619 -22.73 -1.81 -6.81
N LEU A 620 -23.10 -0.52 -6.76
CA LEU A 620 -22.48 0.42 -5.84
C LEU A 620 -22.89 0.06 -4.40
N LYS A 621 -21.90 -0.01 -3.50
CA LYS A 621 -22.17 -0.33 -2.09
C LYS A 621 -22.93 0.83 -1.41
N PRO A 622 -23.93 0.55 -0.56
CA PRO A 622 -24.70 1.58 0.16
C PRO A 622 -23.84 2.60 0.92
N ALA A 623 -22.78 2.14 1.59
CA ALA A 623 -21.87 3.03 2.34
C ALA A 623 -21.17 4.07 1.45
N VAL A 624 -20.92 3.77 0.17
CA VAL A 624 -20.30 4.71 -0.78
C VAL A 624 -21.35 5.69 -1.31
N LEU A 625 -22.58 5.21 -1.55
CA LEU A 625 -23.72 6.04 -1.93
C LEU A 625 -24.00 7.12 -0.89
N TYR A 626 -24.12 6.75 0.39
CA TYR A 626 -24.34 7.72 1.47
C TYR A 626 -23.20 8.73 1.56
N ARG A 627 -21.96 8.25 1.37
CA ARG A 627 -20.78 9.12 1.41
C ARG A 627 -20.76 10.14 0.25
N ILE A 628 -21.23 9.78 -0.94
CA ILE A 628 -21.38 10.72 -2.06
C ILE A 628 -22.34 11.84 -1.68
N VAL A 629 -23.49 11.49 -1.11
CA VAL A 629 -24.52 12.46 -0.68
C VAL A 629 -23.95 13.41 0.38
N GLU A 630 -23.25 12.89 1.39
CA GLU A 630 -22.59 13.70 2.42
C GLU A 630 -21.55 14.68 1.83
N VAL A 631 -20.70 14.20 0.93
CA VAL A 631 -19.64 15.02 0.32
C VAL A 631 -20.24 16.15 -0.53
N LEU A 632 -21.26 15.85 -1.33
CA LEU A 632 -21.95 16.86 -2.13
C LEU A 632 -22.70 17.87 -1.26
N HIS A 633 -23.36 17.41 -0.19
CA HIS A 633 -24.04 18.31 0.73
C HIS A 633 -23.06 19.19 1.51
N THR A 634 -21.89 18.66 1.89
CA THR A 634 -20.81 19.45 2.52
C THR A 634 -20.28 20.50 1.53
N ALA A 635 -20.04 20.12 0.27
CA ALA A 635 -19.64 21.06 -0.76
C ALA A 635 -20.69 22.16 -1.04
N TYR A 636 -21.98 21.84 -0.95
CA TYR A 636 -23.06 22.83 -0.98
C TYR A 636 -22.99 23.78 0.22
N ARG A 637 -22.81 23.27 1.45
CA ARG A 637 -22.71 24.08 2.67
C ARG A 637 -21.54 25.07 2.63
N ASP A 638 -20.44 24.67 2.02
CA ASP A 638 -19.25 25.52 1.83
C ASP A 638 -19.38 26.49 0.63
N GLY A 639 -20.51 26.48 -0.08
CA GLY A 639 -20.83 27.42 -1.14
C GLY A 639 -20.30 27.04 -2.53
N TYR A 640 -19.85 25.80 -2.74
CA TYR A 640 -19.31 25.35 -4.02
C TYR A 640 -20.35 24.83 -5.02
N ILE A 641 -21.58 24.55 -4.58
CA ILE A 641 -22.68 24.07 -5.42
C ILE A 641 -23.84 25.05 -5.33
N GLN A 642 -24.40 25.45 -6.48
CA GLN A 642 -25.62 26.26 -6.48
C GLN A 642 -26.80 25.44 -5.94
N ILE A 643 -27.72 26.13 -5.24
CA ILE A 643 -28.87 25.48 -4.63
C ILE A 643 -29.72 24.71 -5.65
N THR A 644 -29.93 25.27 -6.85
CA THR A 644 -30.70 24.64 -7.92
C THR A 644 -30.12 23.31 -8.36
N ASP A 645 -28.79 23.24 -8.48
CA ASP A 645 -28.12 22.07 -9.00
C ASP A 645 -28.03 20.96 -7.94
N HIS A 646 -27.79 21.35 -6.67
CA HIS A 646 -27.83 20.42 -5.53
C HIS A 646 -29.23 19.81 -5.33
N LEU A 647 -30.27 20.63 -5.48
CA LEU A 647 -31.65 20.18 -5.44
C LEU A 647 -32.00 19.26 -6.61
N SER A 648 -31.57 19.59 -7.83
CA SER A 648 -31.72 18.74 -9.01
C SER A 648 -31.06 17.37 -8.83
N PHE A 649 -29.89 17.32 -8.20
CA PHE A 649 -29.20 16.08 -7.83
C PHE A 649 -30.07 15.21 -6.90
N PHE A 650 -30.61 15.77 -5.81
CA PHE A 650 -31.46 15.02 -4.88
C PHE A 650 -32.74 14.50 -5.54
N ILE A 651 -33.42 15.33 -6.32
CA ILE A 651 -34.64 14.94 -7.02
C ILE A 651 -34.36 13.80 -8.00
N THR A 652 -33.31 13.94 -8.83
CA THR A 652 -32.97 12.92 -9.83
C THR A 652 -32.59 11.60 -9.16
N LEU A 653 -31.83 11.67 -8.06
CA LEU A 653 -31.41 10.49 -7.31
C LEU A 653 -32.61 9.74 -6.73
N ILE A 654 -33.54 10.44 -6.05
CA ILE A 654 -34.72 9.83 -5.44
C ILE A 654 -35.72 9.34 -6.50
N ALA A 655 -35.97 10.12 -7.55
CA ALA A 655 -36.95 9.78 -8.58
C ALA A 655 -36.53 8.59 -9.46
N ARG A 656 -35.23 8.41 -9.70
CA ARG A 656 -34.70 7.39 -10.64
C ARG A 656 -34.06 6.18 -9.97
N PHE A 657 -33.93 6.15 -8.64
CA PHE A 657 -33.32 5.01 -7.94
C PHE A 657 -34.10 3.72 -8.20
N ARG A 658 -33.41 2.67 -8.63
CA ARG A 658 -33.99 1.37 -8.93
C ARG A 658 -33.75 0.41 -7.76
N GLU A 659 -34.75 0.23 -6.90
CA GLU A 659 -34.75 -0.83 -5.87
C GLU A 659 -35.99 -1.72 -6.07
N SER A 660 -35.80 -3.04 -6.13
CA SER A 660 -36.90 -4.00 -6.09
C SER A 660 -37.39 -4.15 -4.65
N ILE A 661 -38.70 -4.29 -4.45
CA ILE A 661 -39.30 -4.54 -3.12
C ILE A 661 -38.90 -5.96 -2.68
N GLU A 662 -37.74 -6.09 -2.01
CA GLU A 662 -37.34 -7.34 -1.36
C GLU A 662 -37.87 -7.37 0.07
N TYR A 663 -38.67 -8.40 0.37
CA TYR A 663 -39.28 -8.63 1.67
C TYR A 663 -38.27 -9.26 2.65
N ASP A 664 -37.37 -8.45 3.23
CA ASP A 664 -36.57 -8.87 4.39
C ASP A 664 -36.93 -8.02 5.61
N GLY A 665 -37.92 -8.49 6.38
CA GLY A 665 -38.64 -7.76 7.44
C GLY A 665 -37.83 -7.42 8.70
N ARG A 666 -36.54 -7.10 8.60
CA ARG A 666 -35.70 -6.71 9.76
C ARG A 666 -34.67 -5.59 9.51
N ARG A 667 -34.51 -5.06 8.30
CA ARG A 667 -33.52 -3.98 8.02
C ARG A 667 -34.14 -2.84 7.22
N GLU A 668 -33.75 -1.61 7.56
CA GLU A 668 -33.97 -0.43 6.72
C GLU A 668 -33.37 -0.71 5.33
N THR A 669 -34.16 -0.51 4.26
CA THR A 669 -33.65 -0.74 2.89
C THR A 669 -32.65 0.34 2.51
N THR A 670 -31.87 0.10 1.45
CA THR A 670 -30.87 1.08 1.00
C THR A 670 -31.53 2.40 0.63
N PHE A 671 -32.70 2.32 -0.04
CA PHE A 671 -33.47 3.50 -0.42
C PHE A 671 -34.13 4.21 0.77
N GLN A 672 -34.56 3.50 1.81
CA GLN A 672 -35.11 4.12 3.02
C GLN A 672 -34.07 5.00 3.72
N ALA A 673 -32.87 4.46 3.95
CA ALA A 673 -31.76 5.20 4.53
C ALA A 673 -31.31 6.36 3.64
N LEU A 674 -31.29 6.17 2.32
CA LEU A 674 -31.00 7.24 1.36
C LEU A 674 -32.05 8.36 1.44
N THR A 675 -33.33 8.02 1.48
CA THR A 675 -34.44 8.99 1.59
C THR A 675 -34.33 9.79 2.89
N ASN A 676 -34.06 9.11 4.01
CA ASN A 676 -33.86 9.75 5.31
C ASN A 676 -32.65 10.70 5.30
N LEU A 677 -31.54 10.29 4.69
CA LEU A 677 -30.34 11.14 4.54
C LEU A 677 -30.64 12.39 3.70
N VAL A 678 -31.29 12.23 2.54
CA VAL A 678 -31.70 13.36 1.69
C VAL A 678 -32.65 14.30 2.42
N CYS A 679 -33.63 13.77 3.18
CA CYS A 679 -34.54 14.60 3.98
C CYS A 679 -33.80 15.36 5.09
N SER A 680 -32.83 14.74 5.76
CA SER A 680 -31.95 15.42 6.74
C SER A 680 -31.20 16.57 6.07
N CYS A 681 -30.57 16.32 4.92
CA CYS A 681 -29.88 17.36 4.17
C CYS A 681 -30.82 18.51 3.76
N LEU A 682 -32.03 18.23 3.28
CA LEU A 682 -33.02 19.25 2.92
C LEU A 682 -33.42 20.11 4.13
N SER A 683 -33.56 19.51 5.31
CA SER A 683 -33.88 20.25 6.54
C SER A 683 -32.76 21.18 7.00
N GLU A 684 -31.51 20.90 6.61
CA GLU A 684 -30.34 21.73 6.90
C GLU A 684 -30.14 22.89 5.91
N MET A 685 -30.88 22.93 4.78
CA MET A 685 -30.70 23.92 3.69
C MET A 685 -31.27 25.32 3.97
N GLY A 686 -31.70 25.60 5.21
CA GLY A 686 -32.24 26.90 5.63
C GLY A 686 -33.76 26.90 5.77
N ASP A 687 -34.44 27.95 5.28
CA ASP A 687 -35.90 28.05 5.37
C ASP A 687 -36.58 27.04 4.45
N SER A 688 -37.15 25.98 5.05
CA SER A 688 -37.83 24.89 4.35
C SER A 688 -38.94 25.38 3.42
N SER A 689 -39.57 26.51 3.73
CA SER A 689 -40.65 27.06 2.92
C SER A 689 -40.19 27.68 1.61
N LEU A 690 -39.01 28.30 1.58
CA LEU A 690 -38.40 28.81 0.35
C LEU A 690 -37.89 27.67 -0.52
N VAL A 691 -37.30 26.65 0.10
CA VAL A 691 -36.86 25.43 -0.62
C VAL A 691 -38.07 24.72 -1.24
N LEU A 692 -39.19 24.65 -0.52
CA LEU A 692 -40.45 24.12 -1.05
C LEU A 692 -40.91 24.90 -2.28
N GLN A 693 -40.93 26.24 -2.23
CA GLN A 693 -41.34 27.07 -3.38
C GLN A 693 -40.46 26.86 -4.62
N ILE A 694 -39.15 26.64 -4.45
CA ILE A 694 -38.23 26.36 -5.56
C ILE A 694 -38.53 24.99 -6.18
N LEU A 695 -38.80 23.98 -5.35
CA LEU A 695 -38.97 22.60 -5.78
C LEU A 695 -40.40 22.23 -6.17
N GLU A 696 -41.39 23.02 -5.78
CA GLU A 696 -42.80 22.67 -5.86
C GLU A 696 -43.20 22.24 -7.28
N LYS A 697 -42.82 23.03 -8.29
CA LYS A 697 -43.08 22.71 -9.70
C LYS A 697 -42.41 21.40 -10.12
N VAL A 698 -41.18 21.15 -9.67
CA VAL A 698 -40.42 19.93 -10.00
C VAL A 698 -41.06 18.71 -9.34
N PHE A 699 -41.52 18.82 -8.10
CA PHE A 699 -42.26 17.73 -7.44
C PHE A 699 -43.55 17.39 -8.17
N VAL A 700 -44.31 18.40 -8.59
CA VAL A 700 -45.54 18.21 -9.39
C VAL A 700 -45.22 17.51 -10.71
N GLU A 701 -44.19 17.94 -11.43
CA GLU A 701 -43.74 17.30 -12.67
C GLU A 701 -43.36 15.82 -12.44
N GLN A 702 -42.66 15.49 -11.36
CA GLN A 702 -42.32 14.10 -11.03
C GLN A 702 -43.54 13.27 -10.63
N ILE A 703 -44.49 13.84 -9.88
CA ILE A 703 -45.71 13.15 -9.43
C ILE A 703 -46.62 12.82 -10.61
N ILE A 704 -46.76 13.74 -11.57
CA ILE A 704 -47.57 13.54 -12.79
C ILE A 704 -47.06 12.34 -13.61
N LEU A 705 -45.76 12.07 -13.58
CA LEU A 705 -45.16 10.90 -14.26
C LEU A 705 -45.53 9.54 -13.60
N LYS A 706 -46.30 9.55 -12.51
CA LYS A 706 -46.71 8.35 -11.74
C LYS A 706 -45.52 7.46 -11.38
N PRO A 707 -44.61 7.93 -10.52
CA PRO A 707 -43.41 7.19 -10.14
C PRO A 707 -43.78 5.87 -9.45
N ALA A 708 -42.88 4.89 -9.52
CA ALA A 708 -43.06 3.62 -8.82
C ALA A 708 -43.25 3.83 -7.30
N LEU A 709 -43.94 2.90 -6.63
CA LEU A 709 -44.34 3.02 -5.22
C LEU A 709 -43.21 3.51 -4.29
N VAL A 710 -42.02 2.93 -4.44
CA VAL A 710 -40.83 3.26 -3.63
C VAL A 710 -40.38 4.71 -3.88
N ASN A 711 -40.24 5.12 -5.14
CA ASN A 711 -39.83 6.46 -5.53
C ASN A 711 -40.90 7.51 -5.16
N GLY A 712 -42.18 7.20 -5.36
CA GLY A 712 -43.31 8.02 -4.94
C GLY A 712 -43.29 8.29 -3.43
N CYS A 713 -42.99 7.26 -2.62
CA CYS A 713 -42.82 7.42 -1.18
C CYS A 713 -41.68 8.40 -0.83
N GLY A 714 -40.54 8.29 -1.53
CA GLY A 714 -39.39 9.17 -1.35
C GLY A 714 -39.74 10.63 -1.64
N ILE A 715 -40.43 10.87 -2.75
CA ILE A 715 -40.89 12.22 -3.13
C ILE A 715 -41.88 12.78 -2.10
N LEU A 716 -42.89 12.01 -1.69
CA LEU A 716 -43.85 12.44 -0.67
C LEU A 716 -43.18 12.79 0.66
N ARG A 717 -42.15 12.03 1.06
CA ARG A 717 -41.36 12.32 2.27
C ARG A 717 -40.54 13.60 2.15
N MET A 718 -39.95 13.88 0.99
CA MET A 718 -39.28 15.15 0.73
C MET A 718 -40.26 16.32 0.84
N ILE A 719 -41.47 16.20 0.27
CA ILE A 719 -42.53 17.21 0.40
C ILE A 719 -42.91 17.42 1.87
N CYS A 720 -43.19 16.34 2.61
CA CYS A 720 -43.54 16.42 4.04
C CYS A 720 -42.44 17.05 4.90
N THR A 721 -41.17 16.81 4.55
CA THR A 721 -40.03 17.39 5.27
C THR A 721 -39.95 18.90 5.07
N LEU A 722 -40.34 19.38 3.89
CA LEU A 722 -40.27 20.80 3.54
C LEU A 722 -41.54 21.58 3.93
N ASP A 723 -42.70 20.91 4.01
CA ASP A 723 -44.01 21.48 4.41
C ASP A 723 -44.11 21.64 5.95
N SER A 724 -43.19 22.43 6.52
CA SER A 724 -43.04 22.66 7.96
C SER A 724 -44.20 23.44 8.62
N ILE A 725 -44.94 24.21 7.83
CA ILE A 725 -46.14 24.96 8.27
C ILE A 725 -47.31 24.48 7.39
N PRO A 726 -48.44 24.03 7.98
CA PRO A 726 -49.56 23.50 7.21
C PRO A 726 -49.98 24.44 6.07
N THR A 727 -50.06 23.89 4.85
CA THR A 727 -50.66 24.47 3.64
C THR A 727 -49.96 25.69 3.04
N ARG A 728 -48.73 25.51 2.55
CA ARG A 728 -48.13 26.42 1.54
C ARG A 728 -48.14 25.87 0.11
N LEU A 729 -48.62 24.65 -0.10
CA LEU A 729 -48.77 24.06 -1.42
C LEU A 729 -49.78 24.87 -2.25
N SER A 730 -49.39 25.23 -3.48
CA SER A 730 -50.24 25.86 -4.47
C SER A 730 -51.43 24.98 -4.87
N GLU A 731 -52.48 25.59 -5.42
CA GLU A 731 -53.65 24.85 -5.90
C GLU A 731 -53.29 23.81 -6.97
N SER A 732 -52.32 24.12 -7.84
CA SER A 732 -51.81 23.16 -8.83
C SER A 732 -51.20 21.92 -8.18
N SER A 733 -50.45 22.09 -7.08
CA SER A 733 -49.83 20.98 -6.36
C SER A 733 -50.86 20.15 -5.61
N VAL A 734 -51.85 20.79 -4.99
CA VAL A 734 -52.97 20.09 -4.32
C VAL A 734 -53.75 19.25 -5.33
N THR A 735 -53.99 19.80 -6.53
CA THR A 735 -54.69 19.08 -7.61
C THR A 735 -53.88 17.91 -8.16
N ALA A 736 -52.57 18.09 -8.37
CA ALA A 736 -51.71 16.99 -8.83
C ALA A 736 -51.59 15.87 -7.79
N LEU A 737 -51.47 16.23 -6.51
CA LEU A 737 -51.44 15.28 -5.40
C LEU A 737 -52.78 14.55 -5.24
N SER A 738 -53.93 15.23 -5.41
CA SER A 738 -55.24 14.59 -5.29
C SER A 738 -55.52 13.58 -6.40
N GLU A 739 -54.92 13.76 -7.59
CA GLU A 739 -54.95 12.78 -8.69
C GLU A 739 -54.00 11.59 -8.47
N PHE A 740 -52.84 11.81 -7.82
CA PHE A 740 -51.82 10.77 -7.62
C PHE A 740 -52.08 9.89 -6.39
N LEU A 741 -52.43 10.50 -5.24
CA LEU A 741 -52.54 9.82 -3.95
C LEU A 741 -53.54 8.64 -3.91
N PRO A 742 -54.71 8.68 -4.58
CA PRO A 742 -55.60 7.53 -4.64
C PRO A 742 -54.93 6.30 -5.25
N GLY A 743 -54.23 6.46 -6.37
CA GLY A 743 -53.50 5.39 -7.03
C GLY A 743 -52.36 4.85 -6.15
N TYR A 744 -51.59 5.76 -5.57
CA TYR A 744 -50.50 5.42 -4.64
C TYR A 744 -50.99 4.60 -3.43
N LEU A 745 -52.09 5.00 -2.79
CA LEU A 745 -52.67 4.29 -1.65
C LEU A 745 -53.21 2.91 -2.05
N ILE A 746 -53.79 2.79 -3.24
CA ILE A 746 -54.23 1.50 -3.80
C ILE A 746 -53.04 0.58 -4.05
N ASP A 747 -51.92 1.10 -4.56
CA ASP A 747 -50.70 0.34 -4.77
C ASP A 747 -50.12 -0.20 -3.44
N ILE A 748 -50.17 0.58 -2.35
CA ILE A 748 -49.77 0.11 -1.01
C ILE A 748 -50.61 -1.11 -0.58
N VAL A 749 -51.93 -1.01 -0.71
CA VAL A 749 -52.87 -2.09 -0.33
C VAL A 749 -52.71 -3.32 -1.20
N ASN A 750 -52.44 -3.14 -2.50
CA ASN A 750 -52.18 -4.25 -3.41
C ASN A 750 -50.85 -4.95 -3.13
N CYS A 751 -49.81 -4.19 -2.76
CA CYS A 751 -48.48 -4.73 -2.51
C CYS A 751 -48.38 -5.40 -1.13
N ILE A 752 -49.07 -4.87 -0.11
CA ILE A 752 -48.92 -5.31 1.28
C ILE A 752 -50.22 -6.00 1.74
N PRO A 753 -50.22 -7.31 2.05
CA PRO A 753 -51.43 -8.04 2.48
C PRO A 753 -51.80 -7.79 3.95
N GLU A 754 -53.10 -7.69 4.24
CA GLU A 754 -53.69 -7.39 5.57
C GLU A 754 -53.35 -8.43 6.66
N ASP A 755 -52.98 -9.67 6.30
CA ASP A 755 -52.96 -10.85 7.19
C ASP A 755 -51.64 -11.13 7.96
N LYS A 756 -50.72 -10.18 8.11
CA LYS A 756 -49.46 -10.45 8.84
C LYS A 756 -49.11 -9.36 9.86
N GLU A 757 -49.17 -9.72 11.15
CA GLU A 757 -48.61 -8.97 12.30
C GLU A 757 -47.15 -8.51 12.09
N LYS A 758 -46.42 -9.12 11.14
CA LYS A 758 -45.03 -8.83 10.77
C LYS A 758 -44.83 -7.67 9.77
N LEU A 759 -45.90 -7.05 9.25
CA LEU A 759 -45.83 -5.99 8.20
C LEU A 759 -46.02 -4.56 8.72
N SER A 760 -46.20 -4.34 10.03
CA SER A 760 -46.51 -3.03 10.62
C SER A 760 -45.52 -1.92 10.26
N TYR A 761 -44.22 -2.21 10.23
CA TYR A 761 -43.18 -1.20 9.93
C TYR A 761 -43.22 -0.69 8.47
N LEU A 762 -43.43 -1.58 7.49
CA LEU A 762 -43.51 -1.17 6.08
C LEU A 762 -44.76 -0.33 5.81
N TYR A 763 -45.91 -0.74 6.38
CA TYR A 763 -47.14 0.04 6.31
C TYR A 763 -46.94 1.45 6.87
N ILE A 764 -46.30 1.57 8.03
CA ILE A 764 -45.99 2.86 8.64
C ILE A 764 -45.10 3.70 7.70
N TYR A 765 -44.06 3.10 7.11
CA TYR A 765 -43.15 3.84 6.25
C TYR A 765 -43.85 4.48 5.02
N TYR A 766 -44.73 3.73 4.35
CA TYR A 766 -45.41 4.16 3.13
C TYR A 766 -46.68 5.00 3.38
N LEU A 767 -47.40 4.77 4.48
CA LEU A 767 -48.65 5.49 4.78
C LEU A 767 -48.44 6.82 5.53
N VAL A 768 -47.43 6.92 6.38
CA VAL A 768 -47.18 8.11 7.21
C VAL A 768 -47.08 9.41 6.39
N PRO A 769 -46.41 9.46 5.22
CA PRO A 769 -46.36 10.68 4.40
C PRO A 769 -47.75 11.14 3.96
N CYS A 770 -48.63 10.21 3.57
CA CYS A 770 -50.00 10.53 3.16
C CYS A 770 -50.81 11.08 4.34
N PHE A 771 -50.73 10.44 5.50
CA PHE A 771 -51.45 10.90 6.69
C PHE A 771 -50.94 12.27 7.17
N HIS A 772 -49.64 12.53 7.04
CA HIS A 772 -49.06 13.84 7.32
C HIS A 772 -49.64 14.91 6.41
N LEU A 773 -49.72 14.66 5.09
CA LEU A 773 -50.31 15.60 4.14
C LEU A 773 -51.80 15.83 4.38
N PHE A 774 -52.55 14.78 4.72
CA PHE A 774 -53.99 14.89 5.02
C PHE A 774 -54.26 15.68 6.31
N ASP A 775 -53.45 15.49 7.35
CA ASP A 775 -53.55 16.24 8.62
C ASP A 775 -53.31 17.74 8.38
N ARG A 776 -52.38 18.06 7.47
CA ARG A 776 -51.99 19.43 7.17
C ARG A 776 -52.95 20.12 6.20
N SER A 777 -53.65 19.40 5.32
CA SER A 777 -54.55 19.94 4.30
C SER A 777 -55.90 19.22 4.26
N SER A 778 -56.92 19.85 4.86
CA SER A 778 -58.30 19.37 4.81
C SER A 778 -58.85 19.33 3.38
N ARG A 779 -58.51 20.34 2.55
CA ARG A 779 -58.87 20.39 1.13
C ARG A 779 -58.31 19.21 0.34
N LEU A 780 -57.02 18.88 0.52
CA LEU A 780 -56.42 17.73 -0.14
C LEU A 780 -57.11 16.42 0.26
N THR A 781 -57.43 16.27 1.55
CA THR A 781 -58.16 15.11 2.07
C THR A 781 -59.52 14.97 1.40
N GLU A 782 -60.27 16.07 1.31
CA GLU A 782 -61.57 16.11 0.65
C GLU A 782 -61.47 15.74 -0.83
N ASP A 783 -60.53 16.34 -1.56
CA ASP A 783 -60.35 16.11 -3.00
C ASP A 783 -59.93 14.66 -3.29
N VAL A 784 -59.08 14.05 -2.45
CA VAL A 784 -58.71 12.63 -2.55
C VAL A 784 -59.91 11.72 -2.33
N LEU A 785 -60.74 11.99 -1.31
CA LEU A 785 -61.96 11.20 -1.05
C LEU A 785 -62.97 11.36 -2.19
N LYS A 786 -63.15 12.57 -2.72
CA LYS A 786 -63.98 12.82 -3.92
C LYS A 786 -63.45 12.06 -5.13
N ARG A 787 -62.13 12.02 -5.34
CA ARG A 787 -61.51 11.28 -6.45
C ARG A 787 -61.71 9.77 -6.31
N MET A 788 -61.51 9.22 -5.11
CA MET A 788 -61.83 7.82 -4.80
C MET A 788 -63.31 7.51 -5.05
N ARG A 789 -64.22 8.40 -4.63
CA ARG A 789 -65.66 8.28 -4.93
C ARG A 789 -65.93 8.25 -6.43
N LEU A 790 -65.32 9.16 -7.21
CA LEU A 790 -65.45 9.18 -8.66
C LEU A 790 -64.95 7.88 -9.29
N MET A 791 -63.79 7.36 -8.87
CA MET A 791 -63.27 6.08 -9.34
C MET A 791 -64.24 4.93 -9.06
N VAL A 792 -64.86 4.90 -7.87
CA VAL A 792 -65.89 3.89 -7.53
C VAL A 792 -67.13 4.08 -8.40
N SER A 793 -67.64 5.30 -8.56
CA SER A 793 -68.81 5.61 -9.38
C SER A 793 -68.62 5.24 -10.86
N GLU A 794 -67.46 5.59 -11.44
CA GLU A 794 -67.11 5.31 -12.84
C GLU A 794 -67.05 3.80 -13.09
N ASN A 795 -66.39 3.04 -12.21
CA ASN A 795 -66.33 1.58 -12.30
C ASN A 795 -67.70 0.94 -12.05
N THR A 796 -68.48 1.46 -11.10
CA THR A 796 -69.84 1.00 -10.83
C THR A 796 -70.72 1.16 -12.07
N ARG A 797 -70.67 2.34 -12.70
CA ARG A 797 -71.43 2.64 -13.92
C ARG A 797 -70.98 1.78 -15.10
N ALA A 798 -69.68 1.63 -15.32
CA ALA A 798 -69.13 0.77 -16.37
C ALA A 798 -69.59 -0.69 -16.20
N MET A 799 -69.69 -1.18 -14.97
CA MET A 799 -70.20 -2.52 -14.67
C MET A 799 -71.72 -2.67 -14.82
N LEU A 800 -72.48 -1.59 -14.62
CA LEU A 800 -73.94 -1.59 -14.80
C LEU A 800 -74.36 -1.44 -16.28
N GLU A 801 -73.60 -0.68 -17.07
CA GLU A 801 -73.86 -0.43 -18.49
C GLU A 801 -73.41 -1.58 -19.40
N SER A 802 -72.45 -2.40 -18.98
CA SER A 802 -71.81 -3.44 -19.81
C SER A 802 -72.53 -4.80 -19.83
N SER A 803 -73.86 -4.82 -19.65
CA SER A 803 -74.68 -6.04 -19.58
C SER A 803 -74.72 -6.90 -20.86
N VAL A 804 -73.92 -6.62 -21.90
CA VAL A 804 -74.04 -7.30 -23.20
C VAL A 804 -72.75 -7.95 -23.73
N GLN A 805 -71.53 -7.54 -23.34
CA GLN A 805 -70.28 -8.22 -23.78
C GLN A 805 -69.06 -7.56 -23.11
N GLN A 806 -68.51 -8.14 -22.04
CA GLN A 806 -67.13 -7.85 -21.62
C GLN A 806 -66.42 -9.12 -21.12
N ASP A 807 -65.12 -9.17 -21.43
CA ASP A 807 -64.12 -10.10 -20.91
C ASP A 807 -64.22 -10.21 -19.38
N GLY A 808 -64.25 -11.44 -18.85
CA GLY A 808 -64.38 -11.70 -17.40
C GLY A 808 -63.26 -11.07 -16.55
N GLU A 809 -62.15 -10.67 -17.17
CA GLU A 809 -60.98 -10.04 -16.55
C GLU A 809 -61.19 -8.55 -16.22
N SER A 810 -61.89 -7.80 -17.09
CA SER A 810 -62.19 -6.37 -16.87
C SER A 810 -63.08 -6.15 -15.65
N SER A 811 -64.18 -6.92 -15.57
CA SER A 811 -65.09 -6.91 -14.42
C SER A 811 -64.38 -7.30 -13.11
N ARG A 812 -63.49 -8.29 -13.16
CA ARG A 812 -62.70 -8.72 -12.00
C ARG A 812 -61.71 -7.65 -11.52
N ASN A 813 -61.11 -6.91 -12.45
CA ASN A 813 -60.22 -5.79 -12.13
C ASN A 813 -60.97 -4.61 -11.49
N SER A 814 -62.16 -4.27 -11.98
CA SER A 814 -63.02 -3.24 -11.35
C SER A 814 -63.48 -3.62 -9.95
N VAL A 815 -63.88 -4.88 -9.73
CA VAL A 815 -64.22 -5.40 -8.37
C VAL A 815 -63.01 -5.30 -7.44
N LYS A 816 -61.83 -5.70 -7.90
CA LYS A 816 -60.60 -5.64 -7.10
C LYS A 816 -60.21 -4.20 -6.75
N LEU A 817 -60.31 -3.27 -7.71
CA LEU A 817 -60.04 -1.84 -7.49
C LEU A 817 -60.96 -1.26 -6.41
N ILE A 818 -62.27 -1.51 -6.53
CA ILE A 818 -63.27 -1.04 -5.56
C ILE A 818 -62.98 -1.62 -4.17
N GLN A 819 -62.61 -2.90 -4.08
CA GLN A 819 -62.20 -3.52 -2.83
C GLN A 819 -60.95 -2.85 -2.24
N CYS A 820 -59.93 -2.55 -3.04
CA CYS A 820 -58.73 -1.87 -2.57
C CYS A 820 -59.05 -0.46 -2.03
N ILE A 821 -59.94 0.30 -2.70
CA ILE A 821 -60.39 1.61 -2.20
C ILE A 821 -61.08 1.46 -0.83
N VAL A 822 -61.94 0.46 -0.66
CA VAL A 822 -62.57 0.18 0.64
C VAL A 822 -61.52 -0.17 1.69
N SER A 823 -60.55 -1.03 1.37
CA SER A 823 -59.44 -1.36 2.27
C SER A 823 -58.60 -0.13 2.64
N VAL A 824 -58.34 0.79 1.72
CA VAL A 824 -57.66 2.07 2.03
C VAL A 824 -58.45 2.88 3.06
N ILE A 825 -59.76 3.04 2.87
CA ILE A 825 -60.62 3.79 3.82
C ILE A 825 -60.65 3.09 5.19
N LEU A 826 -60.73 1.77 5.21
CA LEU A 826 -60.67 0.98 6.46
C LEU A 826 -59.32 1.11 7.16
N LEU A 827 -58.21 1.15 6.42
CA LEU A 827 -56.88 1.40 6.98
C LEU A 827 -56.79 2.78 7.62
N MET A 828 -57.29 3.81 6.95
CA MET A 828 -57.37 5.17 7.51
C MET A 828 -58.29 5.23 8.74
N HIS A 829 -59.39 4.48 8.73
CA HIS A 829 -60.29 4.39 9.87
C HIS A 829 -59.66 3.67 11.07
N ASN A 830 -58.86 2.63 10.85
CA ASN A 830 -58.25 1.87 11.93
C ASN A 830 -57.17 2.66 12.69
N ASP A 831 -56.47 3.59 12.02
CA ASP A 831 -55.51 4.49 12.68
C ASP A 831 -56.21 5.65 13.43
N VAL A 832 -55.78 5.91 14.67
CA VAL A 832 -56.43 6.91 15.55
C VAL A 832 -56.31 8.33 15.02
N LYS A 833 -55.20 8.68 14.37
CA LYS A 833 -54.99 10.04 13.82
C LYS A 833 -55.72 10.18 12.50
N ALA A 834 -55.56 9.22 11.58
CA ALA A 834 -56.25 9.24 10.30
C ALA A 834 -57.78 9.19 10.44
N ARG A 835 -58.32 8.47 11.43
CA ARG A 835 -59.76 8.50 11.76
C ARG A 835 -60.27 9.91 12.06
N LYS A 836 -59.51 10.70 12.81
CA LYS A 836 -59.87 12.11 13.11
C LYS A 836 -59.85 12.98 11.86
N ILE A 837 -58.92 12.71 10.94
CA ILE A 837 -58.77 13.46 9.69
C ILE A 837 -59.93 13.19 8.72
N ILE A 838 -60.41 11.94 8.63
CA ILE A 838 -61.52 11.57 7.72
C ILE A 838 -62.93 11.79 8.30
N SER A 839 -63.07 11.92 9.63
CA SER A 839 -64.38 12.10 10.28
C SER A 839 -65.22 13.27 9.76
N PRO A 840 -64.64 14.46 9.45
CA PRO A 840 -65.39 15.57 8.85
C PRO A 840 -65.99 15.24 7.48
N PHE A 841 -65.44 14.27 6.76
CA PHE A 841 -65.82 13.91 5.39
C PHE A 841 -66.68 12.64 5.32
N LYS A 842 -67.39 12.32 6.41
CA LYS A 842 -68.30 11.17 6.48
C LYS A 842 -69.28 11.10 5.31
N SER A 843 -69.80 12.24 4.84
CA SER A 843 -70.72 12.30 3.70
C SER A 843 -70.14 11.72 2.41
N GLU A 844 -68.83 11.90 2.17
CA GLU A 844 -68.16 11.33 1.00
C GLU A 844 -68.03 9.81 1.12
N ILE A 845 -67.75 9.31 2.33
CA ILE A 845 -67.67 7.87 2.62
C ILE A 845 -69.05 7.21 2.49
N ASP A 846 -70.12 7.87 2.94
CA ASP A 846 -71.49 7.39 2.81
C ASP A 846 -71.92 7.29 1.33
N LEU A 847 -71.48 8.21 0.47
CA LEU A 847 -71.72 8.14 -0.96
C LEU A 847 -70.97 6.97 -1.63
N ILE A 848 -69.74 6.68 -1.19
CA ILE A 848 -69.01 5.47 -1.63
C ILE A 848 -69.77 4.20 -1.20
N LEU A 849 -70.29 4.18 0.02
CA LEU A 849 -71.12 3.08 0.51
C LEU A 849 -72.40 2.90 -0.30
N GLN A 850 -73.07 3.98 -0.69
CA GLN A 850 -74.26 3.92 -1.54
C GLN A 850 -73.96 3.27 -2.91
N ASN A 851 -72.84 3.61 -3.54
CA ASN A 851 -72.41 2.97 -4.79
C ASN A 851 -72.10 1.47 -4.63
N LEU A 852 -71.57 1.05 -3.48
CA LEU A 852 -71.36 -0.37 -3.18
C LEU A 852 -72.68 -1.12 -3.02
N VAL A 853 -73.68 -0.50 -2.39
CA VAL A 853 -75.01 -1.08 -2.19
C VAL A 853 -75.75 -1.22 -3.53
N THR A 854 -75.64 -0.26 -4.45
CA THR A 854 -76.24 -0.37 -5.79
C THR A 854 -75.62 -1.49 -6.64
N LEU A 855 -74.32 -1.77 -6.46
CA LEU A 855 -73.65 -2.92 -7.07
C LEU A 855 -74.11 -4.28 -6.52
N GLN A 856 -74.55 -4.36 -5.25
CA GLN A 856 -75.04 -5.61 -4.68
C GLN A 856 -76.36 -6.08 -5.33
N SER A 857 -77.13 -5.14 -5.90
CA SER A 857 -78.39 -5.41 -6.60
C SER A 857 -78.25 -5.78 -8.09
N SER A 858 -77.03 -5.80 -8.66
CA SER A 858 -76.80 -6.01 -10.11
C SER A 858 -76.42 -7.45 -10.49
N SER A 859 -76.14 -7.72 -11.78
CA SER A 859 -75.81 -9.05 -12.34
C SER A 859 -74.32 -9.43 -12.24
N LEU A 860 -73.69 -9.24 -11.09
CA LEU A 860 -72.29 -9.65 -10.83
C LEU A 860 -72.12 -11.18 -10.69
N THR A 861 -70.89 -11.68 -10.86
CA THR A 861 -70.52 -13.06 -10.51
C THR A 861 -70.75 -13.35 -9.02
N VAL A 862 -71.00 -14.62 -8.66
CA VAL A 862 -71.28 -15.03 -7.27
C VAL A 862 -70.16 -14.60 -6.31
N GLU A 863 -68.89 -14.77 -6.72
CA GLU A 863 -67.72 -14.34 -5.97
C GLU A 863 -67.66 -12.80 -5.83
N GLY A 864 -67.89 -12.06 -6.92
CA GLY A 864 -67.90 -10.59 -6.88
C GLY A 864 -69.00 -10.01 -5.98
N LYS A 865 -70.22 -10.61 -6.00
CA LYS A 865 -71.31 -10.22 -5.09
C LYS A 865 -70.94 -10.43 -3.63
N HIS A 866 -70.33 -11.57 -3.32
CA HIS A 866 -69.91 -11.89 -1.95
C HIS A 866 -68.83 -10.92 -1.46
N MET A 867 -67.83 -10.61 -2.29
CA MET A 867 -66.76 -9.67 -1.98
C MET A 867 -67.28 -8.24 -1.75
N MET A 868 -68.17 -7.75 -2.62
CA MET A 868 -68.79 -6.43 -2.48
C MET A 868 -69.73 -6.34 -1.28
N LYS A 869 -70.38 -7.44 -0.91
CA LYS A 869 -71.20 -7.52 0.32
C LYS A 869 -70.34 -7.39 1.57
N ILE A 870 -69.22 -8.10 1.65
CA ILE A 870 -68.28 -8.00 2.78
C ILE A 870 -67.66 -6.60 2.85
N ALA A 871 -67.19 -6.06 1.73
CA ALA A 871 -66.59 -4.74 1.67
C ALA A 871 -67.59 -3.64 2.09
N GLY A 872 -68.82 -3.70 1.58
CA GLY A 872 -69.91 -2.79 1.95
C GLY A 872 -70.26 -2.89 3.44
N GLU A 873 -70.28 -4.11 4.01
CA GLU A 873 -70.55 -4.30 5.43
C GLU A 873 -69.48 -3.69 6.33
N ARG A 874 -68.20 -3.94 6.01
CA ARG A 874 -67.07 -3.38 6.75
C ARG A 874 -67.06 -1.85 6.67
N LEU A 875 -67.29 -1.29 5.48
CA LEU A 875 -67.36 0.16 5.29
C LEU A 875 -68.54 0.78 6.04
N ARG A 876 -69.68 0.10 6.08
CA ARG A 876 -70.86 0.52 6.85
C ARG A 876 -70.58 0.60 8.35
N ILE A 877 -69.90 -0.41 8.91
CA ILE A 877 -69.47 -0.41 10.32
C ILE A 877 -68.51 0.77 10.57
N ALA A 878 -67.52 0.97 9.69
CA ALA A 878 -66.57 2.06 9.80
C ALA A 878 -67.25 3.43 9.74
N SER A 879 -68.13 3.68 8.75
CA SER A 879 -68.86 4.95 8.61
C SER A 879 -69.75 5.25 9.82
N ASN A 880 -70.46 4.25 10.34
CA ASN A 880 -71.32 4.43 11.51
C ASN A 880 -70.56 4.85 12.76
N SER A 881 -69.29 4.44 12.89
CA SER A 881 -68.43 4.83 14.01
C SER A 881 -67.73 6.19 13.83
N LEU A 882 -67.83 6.82 12.64
CA LEU A 882 -67.41 8.20 12.44
C LEU A 882 -68.51 9.14 12.94
N LEU A 883 -68.14 10.06 13.83
CA LEU A 883 -69.06 11.07 14.36
C LEU A 883 -69.36 12.09 13.27
N SER A 884 -70.64 12.30 12.96
CA SER A 884 -71.06 13.41 12.09
C SER A 884 -70.90 14.72 12.87
N CYS A 885 -70.07 15.63 12.36
CA CYS A 885 -70.11 17.03 12.80
C CYS A 885 -71.39 17.68 12.26
N THR A 886 -72.52 17.36 12.88
CA THR A 886 -73.74 18.17 12.80
C THR A 886 -73.84 18.95 14.11
N THR A 887 -73.55 20.24 14.00
CA THR A 887 -74.04 21.33 14.85
C THR A 887 -73.75 21.24 16.36
N VAL A 888 -72.72 21.96 16.80
CA VAL A 888 -72.83 22.76 18.02
C VAL A 888 -72.71 24.22 17.62
N THR A 889 -73.86 24.85 17.51
CA THR A 889 -74.07 26.29 17.55
C THR A 889 -73.68 26.84 18.92
N MET A 890 -73.11 28.05 18.91
CA MET A 890 -73.18 29.13 19.93
C MET A 890 -71.95 29.40 20.84
N LEU A 891 -71.53 30.67 20.69
CA LEU A 891 -70.74 31.59 21.53
C LEU A 891 -69.21 31.56 21.42
#